data_AF-A0A6C1T405-F1
#
_entry.id   AF-A0A6C1T405-F1
#
_cell.length_a   1.000
_cell.length_b   1.000
_cell.length_c   1.000
_cell.angle_alpha   90.00
_cell.angle_beta   90.00
_cell.angle_gamma   90.00
#
_symmetry.space_group_name_H-M   'P 1'
#
loop_
_entity.id
_entity.type
_entity.pdbx_description
1 polymer ?
#
loop_
_entity_poly.entity_id
_entity_poly.type
_entity_poly.pdbx_seq_one_letter_code
_entity_poly.pdbx_strand_id
1 'polypeptide(L)'
;MVANAVGGSTATGQRTTLDIRDAAAGNDGIETLTLSVSNGVRMELRNSAENIENLIITGTGPLVLSGQNNFPNLVTLNTTGNTFTGDLTLDVSGSAVLESVLTGVGNDFITVSAAAASSGDLSVNLGAGTDILGVDGVEGEGDIAGLDFTGGVTNVENLAFTSGVDLDDAATLDLDGFDDTLEAVWFFEGLTGGENFSLANAPEVLAINATNPLEADPDADREFVVDVLDTGAIEDLTITTDGELSINNMNAPSLASLALVQSGLDADGDGLGEIDLKITSDEDHDVSNLEAISAQADGGATVTLDASDADDADMDALESVSVSGENATLTMNGVAPEQQVQSFTIVGPFVGVATIAFNVPGAGVVSGTGNSPATITTSLNAALEANDAGYEAELVGANTIQFTKIDAGPEVPITFNSTVSVGLGSLTITDIGVTTDGVDSAGFEALEDVVVDAEANAEVNLSNVQGDFTVDVTAADNANVMLDNTSATEVTVVADTSMLMIGGELFGNPALETLSISGSTTTVTMSDDLSKLSSLDLSGVTETITVDVGEADYGVRTQTDAVEYLISSAETVEFTAESEGQAREVFKFVGNDIGDVTIDNFDNGGFLAAERDILDFSAFTNITSAVDLEFVDDGSGNIQINAAGDQFSGSIVLEGVAFNVDNVQDLALYSIQYV
;
A
#
# COMPACT_ATOMS: atom_id res chain seq x y z
N MET A 1 9.37 -9.92 59.14
CA MET A 1 10.27 -8.80 59.58
C MET A 1 9.67 -7.48 59.13
N VAL A 2 9.83 -6.36 59.87
CA VAL A 2 9.42 -5.02 59.40
C VAL A 2 10.67 -4.18 59.14
N ALA A 3 10.84 -3.70 57.92
CA ALA A 3 11.93 -2.79 57.54
C ALA A 3 11.34 -1.46 57.01
N ASN A 4 11.92 -0.34 57.46
CA ASN A 4 11.54 0.99 57.00
C ASN A 4 12.59 1.51 56.01
N ALA A 5 12.16 1.85 54.81
CA ALA A 5 12.98 2.49 53.79
C ALA A 5 12.59 3.96 53.68
N VAL A 6 13.52 4.85 54.00
CA VAL A 6 13.31 6.30 53.92
C VAL A 6 14.26 6.86 52.89
N GLY A 7 13.74 7.27 51.73
CA GLY A 7 14.48 8.07 50.77
C GLY A 7 14.82 9.44 51.36
N GLY A 8 16.08 9.85 51.25
CA GLY A 8 16.48 11.22 51.56
C GLY A 8 15.82 12.18 50.58
N SER A 9 15.06 13.17 51.10
CA SER A 9 14.25 14.07 50.28
C SER A 9 15.06 14.68 49.12
N THR A 10 14.49 14.60 47.91
CA THR A 10 14.82 15.35 46.67
C THR A 10 15.91 14.83 45.72
N ALA A 11 16.46 13.62 45.90
CA ALA A 11 17.35 13.03 44.89
C ALA A 11 16.78 11.71 44.35
N THR A 12 16.15 11.78 43.18
CA THR A 12 16.03 10.64 42.27
C THR A 12 17.41 9.97 42.14
N GLY A 13 17.52 8.69 42.51
CA GLY A 13 18.76 7.90 42.32
C GLY A 13 19.50 7.40 43.57
N GLN A 14 18.99 7.54 44.80
CA GLN A 14 19.61 6.85 45.96
C GLN A 14 19.27 5.36 46.00
N ARG A 15 20.23 4.51 45.61
CA ARG A 15 20.16 3.05 45.77
C ARG A 15 20.42 2.68 47.24
N THR A 16 19.46 2.02 47.88
CA THR A 16 19.56 1.52 49.25
C THR A 16 19.65 0.00 49.21
N THR A 17 20.79 -0.57 49.62
CA THR A 17 20.89 -2.03 49.76
C THR A 17 20.46 -2.43 51.18
N LEU A 18 19.48 -3.31 51.28
CA LEU A 18 19.12 -3.96 52.54
C LEU A 18 19.70 -5.37 52.54
N ASP A 19 20.84 -5.53 53.19
CA ASP A 19 21.46 -6.84 53.40
C ASP A 19 20.80 -7.48 54.62
N ILE A 20 19.85 -8.38 54.37
CA ILE A 20 19.17 -9.12 55.42
C ILE A 20 20.01 -10.35 55.69
N ARG A 21 20.88 -10.26 56.70
CA ARG A 21 21.68 -11.41 57.12
C ARG A 21 20.95 -12.18 58.19
N ASP A 22 20.73 -13.45 57.92
CA ASP A 22 20.23 -14.39 58.91
C ASP A 22 21.16 -14.40 60.13
N ALA A 23 20.61 -14.04 61.29
CA ALA A 23 21.38 -13.81 62.51
C ALA A 23 21.68 -15.11 63.28
N ALA A 24 21.17 -16.27 62.84
CA ALA A 24 21.38 -17.53 63.54
C ALA A 24 21.48 -18.71 62.57
N ALA A 25 22.58 -19.45 62.62
CA ALA A 25 22.91 -20.60 61.77
C ALA A 25 22.00 -21.85 61.95
N GLY A 26 20.69 -21.70 61.86
CA GLY A 26 19.76 -22.82 61.96
C GLY A 26 18.29 -22.46 62.17
N ASN A 27 17.79 -21.35 61.65
CA ASN A 27 16.36 -21.05 61.63
C ASN A 27 15.89 -20.79 60.20
N ASP A 28 14.73 -21.32 59.88
CA ASP A 28 13.97 -21.13 58.64
C ASP A 28 13.94 -19.63 58.26
N GLY A 29 14.18 -19.29 56.99
CA GLY A 29 14.36 -17.91 56.54
C GLY A 29 13.15 -16.98 56.79
N ILE A 30 13.18 -15.76 56.24
CA ILE A 30 12.10 -14.79 56.45
C ILE A 30 10.91 -15.14 55.56
N GLU A 31 9.96 -15.92 56.09
CA GLU A 31 8.72 -16.28 55.40
C GLU A 31 7.87 -15.05 55.01
N THR A 32 7.79 -14.03 55.86
CA THR A 32 7.03 -12.78 55.60
C THR A 32 7.88 -11.53 55.79
N LEU A 33 7.95 -10.68 54.76
CA LEU A 33 8.59 -9.37 54.78
C LEU A 33 7.55 -8.25 54.63
N THR A 34 7.57 -7.28 55.53
CA THR A 34 6.80 -6.04 55.40
C THR A 34 7.75 -4.86 55.20
N LEU A 35 7.56 -4.14 54.09
CA LEU A 35 8.29 -2.93 53.73
C LEU A 35 7.40 -1.70 53.87
N SER A 36 7.93 -0.66 54.50
CA SER A 36 7.30 0.67 54.53
C SER A 36 8.19 1.67 53.81
N VAL A 37 7.71 2.15 52.67
CA VAL A 37 8.44 3.03 51.73
C VAL A 37 8.00 4.47 51.94
N SER A 38 8.95 5.39 51.92
CA SER A 38 8.64 6.83 51.91
C SER A 38 9.64 7.60 51.04
N ASN A 39 9.13 8.57 50.29
CA ASN A 39 9.89 9.48 49.41
C ASN A 39 10.59 8.81 48.21
N GLY A 40 10.11 7.64 47.80
CA GLY A 40 10.67 6.85 46.72
C GLY A 40 12.04 6.23 47.01
N VAL A 41 12.28 5.00 46.55
CA VAL A 41 13.53 4.28 46.81
C VAL A 41 13.80 3.23 45.74
N ARG A 42 15.08 3.07 45.36
CA ARG A 42 15.54 1.84 44.68
C ARG A 42 16.18 0.93 45.73
N MET A 43 15.63 -0.26 45.92
CA MET A 43 16.07 -1.20 46.94
C MET A 43 16.54 -2.52 46.34
N GLU A 44 17.61 -3.07 46.90
CA GLU A 44 18.08 -4.43 46.59
C GLU A 44 18.11 -5.28 47.87
N LEU A 45 17.42 -6.42 47.86
CA LEU A 45 17.40 -7.40 48.95
C LEU A 45 18.40 -8.53 48.66
N ARG A 46 19.47 -8.60 49.45
CA ARG A 46 20.49 -9.66 49.33
C ARG A 46 20.34 -10.73 50.42
N ASN A 47 20.77 -11.96 50.11
CA ASN A 47 21.00 -13.08 51.04
C ASN A 47 19.77 -13.64 51.78
N SER A 48 18.54 -13.21 51.46
CA SER A 48 17.31 -13.73 52.11
C SER A 48 16.04 -13.59 51.28
N ALA A 49 16.07 -12.95 50.10
CA ALA A 49 14.89 -12.84 49.24
C ALA A 49 14.36 -14.22 48.81
N GLU A 50 15.26 -15.21 48.71
CA GLU A 50 14.93 -16.59 48.39
C GLU A 50 13.98 -17.26 49.38
N ASN A 51 13.89 -16.81 50.64
CA ASN A 51 13.03 -17.45 51.64
C ASN A 51 11.72 -16.69 51.90
N ILE A 52 11.46 -15.61 51.15
CA ILE A 52 10.25 -14.80 51.31
C ILE A 52 9.11 -15.46 50.56
N GLU A 53 8.08 -15.88 51.30
CA GLU A 53 6.84 -16.41 50.77
C GLU A 53 5.76 -15.32 50.66
N ASN A 54 5.81 -14.31 51.53
CA ASN A 54 4.80 -13.24 51.59
C ASN A 54 5.48 -11.87 51.66
N LEU A 55 5.27 -11.03 50.63
CA LEU A 55 5.80 -9.67 50.55
C LEU A 55 4.67 -8.65 50.69
N ILE A 56 4.76 -7.82 51.72
CA ILE A 56 3.80 -6.75 52.00
C ILE A 56 4.47 -5.39 51.86
N ILE A 57 3.96 -4.52 51.00
CA ILE A 57 4.53 -3.18 50.75
C ILE A 57 3.52 -2.10 51.13
N THR A 58 3.97 -1.06 51.82
CA THR A 58 3.13 0.06 52.28
C THR A 58 3.87 1.39 52.13
N GLY A 59 3.17 2.51 52.25
CA GLY A 59 3.78 3.84 52.30
C GLY A 59 3.58 4.66 51.02
N THR A 60 4.48 5.58 50.68
CA THR A 60 4.26 6.54 49.59
C THR A 60 5.52 6.80 48.77
N GLY A 61 5.35 6.93 47.45
CA GLY A 61 6.42 7.23 46.50
C GLY A 61 7.00 5.98 45.82
N PRO A 62 7.68 6.14 44.67
CA PRO A 62 8.00 5.05 43.76
C PRO A 62 9.02 4.06 44.36
N LEU A 63 8.82 2.76 44.14
CA LEU A 63 9.70 1.69 44.59
C LEU A 63 10.19 0.88 43.40
N VAL A 64 11.51 0.82 43.21
CA VAL A 64 12.14 -0.21 42.36
C VAL A 64 12.79 -1.22 43.29
N LEU A 65 12.29 -2.46 43.32
CA LEU A 65 12.75 -3.50 44.24
C LEU A 65 13.31 -4.69 43.47
N SER A 66 14.56 -5.06 43.75
CA SER A 66 15.18 -6.27 43.22
C SER A 66 15.52 -7.24 44.35
N GLY A 67 15.17 -8.52 44.20
CA GLY A 67 15.53 -9.59 45.12
C GLY A 67 16.67 -10.45 44.59
N GLN A 68 17.39 -11.13 45.47
CA GLN A 68 18.26 -12.23 45.04
C GLN A 68 17.43 -13.32 44.36
N ASN A 69 17.84 -13.74 43.16
CA ASN A 69 17.18 -14.75 42.33
C ASN A 69 15.68 -14.48 42.09
N ASN A 70 15.25 -13.22 42.11
CA ASN A 70 13.86 -12.84 41.80
C ASN A 70 12.79 -13.53 42.67
N PHE A 71 13.08 -13.72 43.96
CA PHE A 71 12.13 -14.25 44.97
C PHE A 71 11.57 -15.66 44.68
N PRO A 72 12.42 -16.71 44.60
CA PRO A 72 12.03 -18.05 44.13
C PRO A 72 10.93 -18.79 44.90
N ASN A 73 10.61 -18.36 46.12
CA ASN A 73 9.59 -18.99 46.95
C ASN A 73 8.39 -18.05 47.22
N LEU A 74 8.26 -16.93 46.50
CA LEU A 74 7.19 -15.97 46.75
C LEU A 74 5.83 -16.54 46.35
N VAL A 75 4.91 -16.60 47.29
CA VAL A 75 3.53 -17.03 47.08
C VAL A 75 2.60 -15.83 46.93
N THR A 76 2.81 -14.77 47.72
CA THR A 76 1.94 -13.58 47.68
C THR A 76 2.72 -12.27 47.68
N LEU A 77 2.32 -11.35 46.80
CA LEU A 77 2.66 -9.93 46.82
C LEU A 77 1.41 -9.11 47.14
N ASN A 78 1.47 -8.28 48.19
CA ASN A 78 0.33 -7.45 48.59
C ASN A 78 0.74 -6.03 48.98
N THR A 79 0.25 -5.04 48.24
CA THR A 79 0.34 -3.62 48.58
C THR A 79 -1.04 -2.98 48.90
N THR A 80 -2.12 -3.70 48.58
CA THR A 80 -3.53 -3.30 48.74
C THR A 80 -3.99 -3.16 50.19
N GLY A 81 -3.22 -3.65 51.17
CA GLY A 81 -3.45 -3.51 52.62
C GLY A 81 -3.49 -2.07 53.19
N ASN A 82 -3.68 -1.05 52.34
CA ASN A 82 -3.76 0.40 52.58
C ASN A 82 -2.41 1.09 52.80
N THR A 83 -1.78 1.58 51.72
CA THR A 83 -1.27 2.97 51.60
C THR A 83 -0.35 3.17 50.39
N PHE A 84 0.14 2.10 49.76
CA PHE A 84 1.07 2.26 48.64
C PHE A 84 0.37 2.96 47.47
N THR A 85 0.95 4.08 47.06
CA THR A 85 0.36 5.09 46.15
C THR A 85 1.41 5.66 45.20
N GLY A 86 2.54 4.96 45.05
CA GLY A 86 3.55 5.30 44.07
C GLY A 86 3.78 4.11 43.15
N ASP A 87 4.54 4.34 42.10
CA ASP A 87 4.86 3.34 41.09
C ASP A 87 5.71 2.20 41.69
N LEU A 88 5.37 0.95 41.41
CA LEU A 88 6.12 -0.23 41.81
C LEU A 88 6.74 -0.91 40.59
N THR A 89 8.07 -1.00 40.55
CA THR A 89 8.78 -1.89 39.63
C THR A 89 9.40 -3.03 40.42
N LEU A 90 8.98 -4.27 40.14
CA LEU A 90 9.42 -5.44 40.88
C LEU A 90 9.39 -6.70 40.01
N ASP A 91 10.54 -7.37 39.97
CA ASP A 91 10.70 -8.68 39.35
C ASP A 91 10.59 -9.79 40.40
N VAL A 92 9.57 -10.64 40.25
CA VAL A 92 9.30 -11.85 41.04
C VAL A 92 9.30 -13.11 40.18
N SER A 93 9.94 -13.07 39.00
CA SER A 93 10.00 -14.18 38.04
C SER A 93 10.73 -15.42 38.55
N GLY A 94 11.42 -15.33 39.68
CA GLY A 94 12.02 -16.52 40.30
C GLY A 94 10.97 -17.49 40.82
N SER A 95 9.75 -17.02 41.15
CA SER A 95 8.72 -17.85 41.77
C SER A 95 7.85 -18.58 40.76
N ALA A 96 7.87 -19.91 40.83
CA ALA A 96 6.94 -20.79 40.10
C ALA A 96 5.69 -21.18 40.92
N VAL A 97 5.56 -20.67 42.14
CA VAL A 97 4.45 -20.98 43.09
C VAL A 97 3.67 -19.73 43.48
N LEU A 98 3.78 -18.67 42.68
CA LEU A 98 3.11 -17.40 42.92
C LEU A 98 1.59 -17.61 42.75
N GLU A 99 0.82 -17.31 43.79
CA GLU A 99 -0.64 -17.45 43.81
C GLU A 99 -1.34 -16.09 43.64
N SER A 100 -0.73 -15.00 44.13
CA SER A 100 -1.36 -13.68 44.04
C SER A 100 -0.39 -12.50 43.96
N VAL A 101 -0.76 -11.53 43.12
CA VAL A 101 -0.12 -10.22 42.97
C VAL A 101 -1.19 -9.15 43.13
N LEU A 102 -1.09 -8.35 44.19
CA LEU A 102 -2.01 -7.26 44.46
C LEU A 102 -1.22 -5.96 44.68
N THR A 103 -1.30 -5.02 43.74
CA THR A 103 -0.62 -3.72 43.85
C THR A 103 -1.59 -2.55 44.07
N GLY A 104 -1.10 -1.32 43.95
CA GLY A 104 -1.66 -0.15 44.63
C GLY A 104 -2.28 0.87 43.69
N VAL A 105 -2.05 2.15 43.94
CA VAL A 105 -2.24 3.19 42.93
C VAL A 105 -0.85 3.59 42.45
N GLY A 106 -0.69 3.84 41.16
CA GLY A 106 0.60 4.15 40.52
C GLY A 106 0.68 3.41 39.20
N ASN A 107 1.72 3.69 38.41
CA ASN A 107 1.99 2.90 37.22
C ASN A 107 2.93 1.76 37.64
N ASP A 108 2.38 0.57 37.84
CA ASP A 108 3.07 -0.59 38.36
C ASP A 108 3.59 -1.47 37.21
N PHE A 109 4.82 -1.98 37.35
CA PHE A 109 5.40 -3.00 36.46
C PHE A 109 5.88 -4.19 37.29
N ILE A 110 5.16 -5.30 37.17
CA ILE A 110 5.45 -6.53 37.91
C ILE A 110 5.78 -7.65 36.93
N THR A 111 6.97 -8.22 37.06
CA THR A 111 7.39 -9.38 36.26
C THR A 111 7.16 -10.67 37.04
N VAL A 112 6.43 -11.63 36.45
CA VAL A 112 6.18 -12.98 36.97
C VAL A 112 6.84 -14.03 36.07
N SER A 113 6.90 -15.28 36.51
CA SER A 113 7.40 -16.36 35.67
C SER A 113 6.32 -16.86 34.72
N ALA A 114 6.73 -17.35 33.54
CA ALA A 114 5.85 -18.09 32.63
C ALA A 114 5.19 -19.28 33.34
N ALA A 115 5.92 -19.99 34.21
CA ALA A 115 5.38 -21.12 34.99
C ALA A 115 4.24 -20.72 35.96
N ALA A 116 4.29 -19.51 36.53
CA ALA A 116 3.20 -19.00 37.35
C ALA A 116 2.02 -18.55 36.49
N ALA A 117 2.30 -17.86 35.38
CA ALA A 117 1.28 -17.41 34.42
C ALA A 117 0.58 -18.56 33.69
N SER A 118 1.24 -19.70 33.50
CA SER A 118 0.68 -20.91 32.87
C SER A 118 -0.11 -21.80 33.84
N SER A 119 -0.25 -21.40 35.11
CA SER A 119 -0.86 -22.26 36.13
C SER A 119 -2.40 -22.23 36.10
N GLY A 120 -2.99 -21.18 35.54
CA GLY A 120 -4.43 -20.88 35.60
C GLY A 120 -4.95 -20.49 36.99
N ASP A 121 -4.11 -20.53 38.03
CA ASP A 121 -4.47 -20.23 39.42
C ASP A 121 -3.96 -18.85 39.89
N LEU A 122 -3.11 -18.18 39.11
CA LEU A 122 -2.51 -16.89 39.45
C LEU A 122 -3.57 -15.77 39.38
N SER A 123 -3.77 -15.06 40.50
CA SER A 123 -4.63 -13.87 40.54
C SER A 123 -3.80 -12.58 40.57
N VAL A 124 -4.05 -11.69 39.62
CA VAL A 124 -3.35 -10.40 39.47
C VAL A 124 -4.34 -9.25 39.56
N ASN A 125 -4.01 -8.26 40.39
CA ASN A 125 -4.67 -6.97 40.42
C ASN A 125 -3.61 -5.88 40.58
N LEU A 126 -3.32 -5.10 39.52
CA LEU A 126 -2.32 -4.04 39.61
C LEU A 126 -2.86 -2.68 40.09
N GLY A 127 -4.16 -2.63 40.33
CA GLY A 127 -4.81 -1.56 41.06
C GLY A 127 -5.26 -0.41 40.16
N ALA A 128 -4.65 0.77 40.22
CA ALA A 128 -5.09 1.88 39.38
C ALA A 128 -3.90 2.67 38.86
N GLY A 129 -3.82 2.81 37.54
CA GLY A 129 -2.72 3.46 36.84
C GLY A 129 -2.73 3.04 35.37
N THR A 130 -1.56 3.11 34.76
CA THR A 130 -1.25 2.37 33.53
C THR A 130 -0.26 1.30 33.92
N ASP A 131 -0.75 0.08 34.03
CA ASP A 131 -0.04 -1.02 34.66
C ASP A 131 0.43 -2.05 33.62
N ILE A 132 1.58 -2.68 33.91
CA ILE A 132 2.24 -3.66 33.04
C ILE A 132 2.45 -4.95 33.82
N LEU A 133 1.90 -6.06 33.30
CA LEU A 133 2.24 -7.42 33.74
C LEU A 133 3.33 -7.96 32.82
N GLY A 134 4.55 -8.10 33.35
CA GLY A 134 5.64 -8.78 32.67
C GLY A 134 5.60 -10.29 32.90
N VAL A 135 5.90 -11.09 31.88
CA VAL A 135 6.09 -12.53 31.96
C VAL A 135 7.48 -12.87 31.45
N ASP A 136 8.26 -13.52 32.31
CA ASP A 136 9.64 -13.91 32.05
C ASP A 136 9.75 -15.41 31.80
N GLY A 137 10.66 -15.80 30.90
CA GLY A 137 10.85 -17.19 30.49
C GLY A 137 9.77 -17.70 29.54
N VAL A 138 9.21 -16.81 28.72
CA VAL A 138 8.47 -17.18 27.50
C VAL A 138 9.48 -17.13 26.37
N GLU A 139 9.97 -18.29 25.93
CA GLU A 139 11.06 -18.37 24.95
C GLU A 139 10.60 -18.93 23.60
N GLY A 140 9.41 -19.56 23.53
CA GLY A 140 8.87 -20.06 22.26
C GLY A 140 7.39 -20.45 22.29
N GLU A 141 6.96 -21.18 21.27
CA GLU A 141 5.55 -21.43 20.96
C GLU A 141 4.79 -22.16 22.07
N GLY A 142 5.43 -23.14 22.69
CA GLY A 142 4.83 -23.93 23.77
C GLY A 142 4.63 -23.13 25.05
N ASP A 143 5.46 -22.11 25.29
CA ASP A 143 5.32 -21.21 26.43
C ASP A 143 4.18 -20.23 26.20
N ILE A 144 4.09 -19.61 25.01
CA ILE A 144 3.00 -18.71 24.64
C ILE A 144 1.65 -19.43 24.74
N ALA A 145 1.51 -20.57 24.07
CA ALA A 145 0.26 -21.34 24.07
C ALA A 145 -0.07 -21.96 25.44
N GLY A 146 0.90 -21.98 26.36
CA GLY A 146 0.73 -22.48 27.73
C GLY A 146 0.25 -21.43 28.73
N LEU A 147 0.27 -20.14 28.40
CA LEU A 147 -0.17 -19.06 29.29
C LEU A 147 -1.67 -19.18 29.57
N ASP A 148 -2.07 -18.94 30.83
CA ASP A 148 -3.46 -19.04 31.27
C ASP A 148 -3.78 -17.94 32.30
N PHE A 149 -4.42 -16.88 31.83
CA PHE A 149 -4.79 -15.72 32.65
C PHE A 149 -6.17 -15.86 33.32
N THR A 150 -6.83 -17.03 33.21
CA THR A 150 -8.20 -17.24 33.73
C THR A 150 -8.30 -17.28 35.27
N GLY A 151 -7.16 -17.34 35.97
CA GLY A 151 -7.06 -17.13 37.42
C GLY A 151 -7.51 -15.74 37.88
N GLY A 152 -7.62 -14.79 36.94
CA GLY A 152 -8.18 -13.46 37.09
C GLY A 152 -7.09 -12.40 37.07
N VAL A 153 -7.00 -11.68 35.96
CA VAL A 153 -6.09 -10.55 35.75
C VAL A 153 -6.92 -9.27 35.63
N THR A 154 -6.68 -8.32 36.53
CA THR A 154 -7.49 -7.09 36.65
C THR A 154 -6.60 -5.87 36.80
N ASN A 155 -7.04 -4.74 36.26
CA ASN A 155 -6.32 -3.46 36.17
C ASN A 155 -4.93 -3.69 35.58
N VAL A 156 -4.88 -4.27 34.39
CA VAL A 156 -3.65 -4.49 33.63
C VAL A 156 -3.94 -4.04 32.21
N GLU A 157 -3.37 -2.91 31.82
CA GLU A 157 -3.54 -2.36 30.47
C GLU A 157 -2.49 -2.90 29.50
N ASN A 158 -1.36 -3.43 30.00
CA ASN A 158 -0.27 -3.91 29.14
C ASN A 158 0.27 -5.26 29.59
N LEU A 159 0.48 -6.16 28.63
CA LEU A 159 1.22 -7.41 28.80
C LEU A 159 2.62 -7.25 28.21
N ALA A 160 3.66 -7.77 28.85
CA ALA A 160 5.02 -7.73 28.33
C ALA A 160 5.72 -9.08 28.45
N PHE A 161 6.37 -9.55 27.40
CA PHE A 161 7.32 -10.64 27.42
C PHE A 161 8.72 -10.05 27.60
N THR A 162 9.39 -10.43 28.69
CA THR A 162 10.69 -9.86 29.07
C THR A 162 11.88 -10.64 28.54
N SER A 163 11.63 -11.78 27.90
CA SER A 163 12.61 -12.62 27.22
C SER A 163 12.33 -12.59 25.71
N GLY A 164 13.35 -12.84 24.90
CA GLY A 164 13.19 -13.02 23.45
C GLY A 164 12.34 -14.25 23.15
N VAL A 165 11.36 -14.09 22.26
CA VAL A 165 10.43 -15.15 21.88
C VAL A 165 10.81 -15.64 20.49
N ASP A 166 11.09 -16.94 20.35
CA ASP A 166 11.45 -17.57 19.08
C ASP A 166 10.45 -18.68 18.74
N LEU A 167 9.70 -18.51 17.65
CA LEU A 167 8.64 -19.42 17.22
C LEU A 167 9.17 -20.45 16.22
N ASP A 168 9.40 -21.69 16.68
CA ASP A 168 9.77 -22.82 15.80
C ASP A 168 8.54 -23.52 15.16
N ASP A 169 7.33 -23.19 15.61
CA ASP A 169 6.03 -23.69 15.13
C ASP A 169 4.93 -22.65 15.48
N ALA A 170 3.70 -22.89 15.02
CA ALA A 170 2.59 -21.98 15.24
C ALA A 170 2.25 -21.79 16.74
N ALA A 171 2.03 -20.53 17.15
CA ALA A 171 1.65 -20.17 18.51
C ALA A 171 0.35 -19.35 18.52
N THR A 172 -0.50 -19.58 19.53
CA THR A 172 -1.68 -18.74 19.79
C THR A 172 -1.56 -18.13 21.18
N LEU A 173 -1.54 -16.81 21.26
CA LEU A 173 -1.65 -16.06 22.50
C LEU A 173 -3.13 -15.83 22.81
N ASP A 174 -3.64 -16.53 23.83
CA ASP A 174 -5.00 -16.35 24.35
C ASP A 174 -5.01 -15.25 25.42
N LEU A 175 -5.75 -14.18 25.14
CA LEU A 175 -5.91 -13.02 26.02
C LEU A 175 -7.18 -13.11 26.88
N ASP A 176 -7.86 -14.26 26.95
CA ASP A 176 -8.97 -14.47 27.89
C ASP A 176 -8.49 -14.37 29.35
N GLY A 177 -9.35 -13.86 30.23
CA GLY A 177 -9.07 -13.69 31.66
C GLY A 177 -8.58 -12.30 32.09
N PHE A 178 -8.34 -11.39 31.16
CA PHE A 178 -8.19 -9.95 31.44
C PHE A 178 -9.57 -9.30 31.62
N ASP A 179 -9.85 -8.74 32.81
CA ASP A 179 -11.13 -8.06 33.10
C ASP A 179 -11.20 -6.65 32.49
N ASP A 180 -10.05 -6.02 32.26
CA ASP A 180 -9.92 -4.72 31.61
C ASP A 180 -9.50 -4.89 30.15
N THR A 181 -9.82 -3.89 29.32
CA THR A 181 -9.43 -3.89 27.91
C THR A 181 -7.91 -3.69 27.83
N LEU A 182 -7.20 -4.71 27.36
CA LEU A 182 -5.76 -4.62 27.10
C LEU A 182 -5.51 -3.55 26.03
N GLU A 183 -4.52 -2.69 26.25
CA GLU A 183 -4.10 -1.67 25.30
C GLU A 183 -2.92 -2.15 24.44
N ALA A 184 -2.01 -2.93 25.03
CA ALA A 184 -0.83 -3.41 24.31
C ALA A 184 -0.22 -4.74 24.79
N VAL A 185 0.45 -5.43 23.87
CA VAL A 185 1.38 -6.55 24.11
C VAL A 185 2.78 -6.12 23.72
N TRP A 186 3.76 -6.33 24.58
CA TRP A 186 5.15 -5.92 24.37
C TRP A 186 6.08 -7.13 24.29
N PHE A 187 7.02 -7.12 23.35
CA PHE A 187 8.10 -8.08 23.18
C PHE A 187 9.44 -7.35 23.40
N PHE A 188 9.94 -7.32 24.64
CA PHE A 188 11.08 -6.46 25.00
C PHE A 188 12.41 -6.85 24.35
N GLU A 189 12.52 -8.10 23.89
CA GLU A 189 13.68 -8.63 23.18
C GLU A 189 13.29 -9.14 21.79
N GLY A 190 12.11 -8.72 21.27
CA GLY A 190 11.61 -9.14 19.96
C GLY A 190 10.79 -10.44 19.94
N LEU A 191 10.18 -10.70 18.79
CA LEU A 191 9.48 -11.92 18.39
C LEU A 191 10.06 -12.38 17.05
N THR A 192 10.74 -13.53 17.05
CA THR A 192 11.36 -14.12 15.86
C THR A 192 10.83 -15.53 15.60
N GLY A 193 11.32 -16.18 14.55
CA GLY A 193 11.06 -17.61 14.27
C GLY A 193 10.37 -17.87 12.94
N GLY A 194 9.65 -16.88 12.41
CA GLY A 194 9.11 -16.94 11.04
C GLY A 194 8.08 -18.04 10.83
N GLU A 195 7.23 -18.29 11.82
CA GLU A 195 6.07 -19.20 11.76
C GLU A 195 4.79 -18.42 12.13
N ASN A 196 3.65 -19.11 12.24
CA ASN A 196 2.35 -18.46 12.48
C ASN A 196 2.21 -17.94 13.93
N PHE A 197 1.79 -16.68 14.08
CA PHE A 197 1.42 -16.09 15.36
C PHE A 197 -0.04 -15.67 15.35
N SER A 198 -0.84 -16.18 16.30
CA SER A 198 -2.28 -15.91 16.38
C SER A 198 -2.67 -15.24 17.69
N LEU A 199 -3.64 -14.34 17.64
CA LEU A 199 -4.22 -13.65 18.78
C LEU A 199 -5.66 -14.12 19.00
N ALA A 200 -5.93 -14.71 20.16
CA ALA A 200 -7.27 -15.16 20.53
C ALA A 200 -7.83 -14.29 21.66
N ASN A 201 -9.14 -14.02 21.61
CA ASN A 201 -9.86 -13.20 22.60
C ASN A 201 -9.23 -11.81 22.82
N ALA A 202 -8.56 -11.28 21.79
CA ALA A 202 -7.99 -9.94 21.80
C ALA A 202 -9.10 -8.86 21.76
N PRO A 203 -8.82 -7.65 22.28
CA PRO A 203 -9.70 -6.51 22.15
C PRO A 203 -9.80 -6.01 20.69
N GLU A 204 -10.84 -5.24 20.37
CA GLU A 204 -11.03 -4.64 19.04
C GLU A 204 -9.88 -3.69 18.65
N VAL A 205 -9.20 -3.08 19.62
CA VAL A 205 -8.05 -2.20 19.39
C VAL A 205 -6.86 -2.72 20.18
N LEU A 206 -5.73 -2.98 19.51
CA LEU A 206 -4.53 -3.50 20.17
C LEU A 206 -3.25 -2.91 19.56
N ALA A 207 -2.27 -2.62 20.41
CA ALA A 207 -0.90 -2.35 19.98
C ALA A 207 0.04 -3.53 20.28
N ILE A 208 0.91 -3.88 19.35
CA ILE A 208 2.03 -4.81 19.55
C ILE A 208 3.33 -3.99 19.48
N ASN A 209 4.17 -4.10 20.51
CA ASN A 209 5.40 -3.33 20.61
C ASN A 209 6.60 -4.28 20.75
N ALA A 210 7.39 -4.45 19.69
CA ALA A 210 8.73 -5.03 19.76
C ALA A 210 9.74 -3.94 20.14
N THR A 211 9.54 -3.30 21.29
CA THR A 211 10.43 -2.29 21.86
C THR A 211 10.52 -2.48 23.37
N ASN A 212 11.55 -1.93 24.02
CA ASN A 212 11.67 -1.94 25.47
C ASN A 212 11.61 -0.51 26.03
N PRO A 213 10.52 -0.10 26.71
CA PRO A 213 10.37 1.25 27.23
C PRO A 213 11.19 1.47 28.51
N LEU A 214 11.68 0.38 29.12
CA LEU A 214 12.40 0.40 30.39
C LEU A 214 13.92 0.46 30.19
N GLU A 215 14.39 -0.01 29.03
CA GLU A 215 15.79 -0.01 28.66
C GLU A 215 15.98 0.52 27.23
N ALA A 216 16.46 1.76 27.17
CA ALA A 216 17.04 2.33 25.96
C ALA A 216 18.40 1.67 25.73
N ASP A 217 18.40 0.47 25.16
CA ASP A 217 19.57 -0.15 24.55
C ASP A 217 19.51 0.14 23.05
N PRO A 218 20.32 1.08 22.53
CA PRO A 218 20.36 1.37 21.11
C PRO A 218 21.03 0.25 20.28
N ASP A 219 21.65 -0.73 20.95
CA ASP A 219 22.31 -1.86 20.30
C ASP A 219 21.44 -3.15 20.43
N ALA A 220 20.18 -3.04 20.89
CA ALA A 220 19.25 -4.17 20.93
C ALA A 220 18.48 -4.23 19.61
N ASP A 221 18.63 -5.35 18.91
CA ASP A 221 17.85 -5.66 17.73
C ASP A 221 16.58 -6.38 18.16
N ARG A 222 15.44 -5.68 18.17
CA ARG A 222 14.16 -6.25 18.62
C ARG A 222 13.29 -6.37 17.39
N GLU A 223 13.40 -7.51 16.75
CA GLU A 223 12.64 -7.80 15.54
C GLU A 223 11.19 -8.20 15.86
N PHE A 224 10.28 -8.01 14.90
CA PHE A 224 8.97 -8.64 14.87
C PHE A 224 8.82 -9.38 13.54
N VAL A 225 9.12 -10.68 13.54
CA VAL A 225 9.19 -11.51 12.33
C VAL A 225 8.27 -12.71 12.47
N VAL A 226 7.19 -12.72 11.68
CA VAL A 226 6.19 -13.80 11.63
C VAL A 226 5.88 -14.19 10.19
N ASP A 227 5.58 -15.46 9.94
CA ASP A 227 5.15 -15.89 8.60
C ASP A 227 3.69 -15.50 8.38
N VAL A 228 2.80 -15.96 9.24
CA VAL A 228 1.37 -15.59 9.19
C VAL A 228 0.94 -14.95 10.49
N LEU A 229 0.37 -13.75 10.41
CA LEU A 229 -0.28 -13.09 11.54
C LEU A 229 -1.79 -13.33 11.51
N ASP A 230 -2.34 -13.99 12.53
CA ASP A 230 -3.79 -14.10 12.74
C ASP A 230 -4.23 -13.12 13.83
N THR A 231 -5.03 -12.12 13.46
CA THR A 231 -5.43 -11.03 14.37
C THR A 231 -6.71 -11.35 15.15
N GLY A 232 -7.41 -12.43 14.82
CA GLY A 232 -8.66 -12.82 15.47
C GLY A 232 -9.77 -11.78 15.32
N ALA A 233 -10.09 -11.10 16.42
CA ALA A 233 -11.21 -10.14 16.52
C ALA A 233 -10.75 -8.67 16.58
N ILE A 234 -9.47 -8.40 16.31
CA ILE A 234 -8.92 -7.03 16.29
C ILE A 234 -9.45 -6.31 15.05
N GLU A 235 -9.98 -5.10 15.24
CA GLU A 235 -10.42 -4.17 14.19
C GLU A 235 -9.31 -3.14 13.87
N ASP A 236 -8.59 -2.64 14.88
CA ASP A 236 -7.48 -1.70 14.73
C ASP A 236 -6.19 -2.27 15.35
N LEU A 237 -5.17 -2.54 14.52
CA LEU A 237 -3.88 -3.06 14.94
C LEU A 237 -2.76 -2.07 14.65
N THR A 238 -1.97 -1.74 15.68
CA THR A 238 -0.70 -1.03 15.51
C THR A 238 0.45 -1.94 15.91
N ILE A 239 1.47 -2.08 15.06
CA ILE A 239 2.71 -2.80 15.37
C ILE A 239 3.86 -1.81 15.33
N THR A 240 4.63 -1.72 16.41
CA THR A 240 5.80 -0.84 16.50
C THR A 240 7.04 -1.65 16.87
N THR A 241 8.13 -1.45 16.15
CA THR A 241 9.41 -2.11 16.38
C THR A 241 10.57 -1.11 16.32
N ASP A 242 11.68 -1.43 17.00
CA ASP A 242 12.96 -0.74 16.79
C ASP A 242 14.00 -1.52 15.97
N GLY A 243 13.71 -2.78 15.62
CA GLY A 243 14.45 -3.60 14.64
C GLY A 243 13.68 -3.85 13.34
N GLU A 244 13.84 -5.03 12.74
CA GLU A 244 13.08 -5.48 11.57
C GLU A 244 11.59 -5.74 11.90
N LEU A 245 10.69 -5.46 10.96
CA LEU A 245 9.29 -5.90 10.97
C LEU A 245 8.99 -6.69 9.69
N SER A 246 8.75 -7.98 9.82
CA SER A 246 8.39 -8.85 8.68
C SER A 246 7.10 -9.62 8.96
N ILE A 247 6.14 -9.52 8.04
CA ILE A 247 4.89 -10.29 8.02
C ILE A 247 4.70 -10.84 6.62
N ASN A 248 4.78 -12.16 6.43
CA ASN A 248 4.70 -12.77 5.09
C ASN A 248 3.26 -13.00 4.60
N ASN A 249 2.31 -13.12 5.53
CA ASN A 249 0.88 -13.17 5.25
C ASN A 249 0.03 -12.83 6.48
N MET A 250 -1.28 -12.68 6.28
CA MET A 250 -2.21 -12.29 7.32
C MET A 250 -3.56 -13.01 7.21
N ASN A 251 -4.10 -13.48 8.34
CA ASN A 251 -5.50 -13.90 8.45
C ASN A 251 -6.20 -12.94 9.42
N ALA A 252 -6.93 -11.97 8.89
CA ALA A 252 -7.45 -10.84 9.65
C ALA A 252 -8.90 -10.49 9.26
N PRO A 253 -9.86 -11.41 9.45
CA PRO A 253 -11.22 -11.26 8.96
C PRO A 253 -12.02 -10.13 9.65
N SER A 254 -11.49 -9.49 10.70
CA SER A 254 -12.15 -8.36 11.38
C SER A 254 -11.36 -7.06 11.27
N LEU A 255 -10.12 -7.11 10.76
CA LEU A 255 -9.20 -5.98 10.80
C LEU A 255 -9.60 -4.94 9.75
N ALA A 256 -9.87 -3.73 10.20
CA ALA A 256 -10.16 -2.57 9.36
C ALA A 256 -8.92 -1.70 9.15
N SER A 257 -8.06 -1.56 10.16
CA SER A 257 -6.86 -0.71 10.07
C SER A 257 -5.59 -1.42 10.56
N LEU A 258 -4.54 -1.37 9.73
CA LEU A 258 -3.19 -1.83 10.05
C LEU A 258 -2.20 -0.67 9.98
N ALA A 259 -1.52 -0.39 11.09
CA ALA A 259 -0.43 0.57 11.18
C ALA A 259 0.87 -0.12 11.58
N LEU A 260 1.89 -0.05 10.73
CA LEU A 260 3.23 -0.59 10.95
C LEU A 260 4.21 0.56 11.10
N VAL A 261 4.95 0.59 12.21
CA VAL A 261 5.93 1.63 12.51
C VAL A 261 7.25 0.98 12.90
N GLN A 262 8.26 1.14 12.06
CA GLN A 262 9.64 0.81 12.37
C GLN A 262 10.38 2.12 12.66
N SER A 263 11.06 2.17 13.81
CA SER A 263 11.85 3.34 14.19
C SER A 263 13.21 2.94 14.74
N GLY A 264 14.29 3.56 14.29
CA GLY A 264 15.63 3.23 14.74
C GLY A 264 16.49 2.56 13.66
N LEU A 265 17.77 2.42 14.01
CA LEU A 265 18.76 1.76 13.19
C LEU A 265 18.84 0.31 13.64
N ASP A 266 19.01 -0.59 12.68
CA ASP A 266 19.46 -1.95 12.96
C ASP A 266 20.74 -1.90 13.83
N ALA A 267 20.75 -2.68 14.90
CA ALA A 267 21.84 -2.75 15.86
C ALA A 267 23.17 -3.20 15.23
N ASP A 268 23.12 -3.96 14.13
CA ASP A 268 24.31 -4.41 13.42
C ASP A 268 25.00 -3.29 12.63
N GLY A 269 24.33 -2.14 12.50
CA GLY A 269 24.86 -0.90 11.91
C GLY A 269 25.18 -1.03 10.42
N ASP A 270 24.65 -2.06 9.76
CA ASP A 270 24.71 -2.29 8.33
C ASP A 270 23.42 -1.90 7.59
N GLY A 271 22.35 -1.59 8.30
CA GLY A 271 21.09 -1.08 7.75
C GLY A 271 20.37 -0.07 8.64
N LEU A 272 19.42 0.64 8.04
CA LEU A 272 18.28 1.22 8.78
C LEU A 272 17.26 0.08 8.95
N GLY A 273 16.46 0.06 10.02
CA GLY A 273 15.49 -1.03 10.16
C GLY A 273 14.46 -1.02 9.02
N GLU A 274 13.91 -2.18 8.73
CA GLU A 274 13.08 -2.42 7.54
C GLU A 274 11.67 -2.90 7.92
N ILE A 275 10.70 -2.58 7.07
CA ILE A 275 9.37 -3.20 7.04
C ILE A 275 9.26 -4.04 5.76
N ASP A 276 8.93 -5.32 5.91
CA ASP A 276 8.46 -6.19 4.83
C ASP A 276 7.06 -6.71 5.17
N LEU A 277 6.05 -6.15 4.52
CA LEU A 277 4.66 -6.60 4.62
C LEU A 277 4.27 -7.28 3.31
N LYS A 278 3.88 -8.54 3.39
CA LYS A 278 3.22 -9.25 2.32
C LYS A 278 1.87 -9.74 2.79
N ILE A 279 0.84 -9.47 1.99
CA ILE A 279 -0.51 -10.00 2.19
C ILE A 279 -0.95 -10.63 0.88
N THR A 280 -1.30 -11.93 0.93
CA THR A 280 -1.94 -12.64 -0.17
C THR A 280 -3.33 -13.03 0.32
N SER A 281 -4.35 -12.45 -0.30
CA SER A 281 -5.75 -12.77 -0.03
C SER A 281 -6.10 -14.09 -0.73
N ASP A 282 -6.40 -15.12 0.06
CA ASP A 282 -6.76 -16.46 -0.42
C ASP A 282 -7.62 -17.21 0.61
N GLU A 283 -8.08 -18.43 0.29
CA GLU A 283 -9.01 -19.22 1.12
C GLU A 283 -8.56 -19.47 2.58
N ASP A 284 -7.27 -19.32 2.87
CA ASP A 284 -6.67 -19.49 4.20
C ASP A 284 -6.33 -18.13 4.87
N HIS A 285 -6.42 -17.01 4.15
CA HIS A 285 -5.96 -15.67 4.54
C HIS A 285 -7.01 -14.59 4.22
N ASP A 286 -8.04 -14.49 5.07
CA ASP A 286 -9.13 -13.52 4.91
C ASP A 286 -8.69 -12.13 5.40
N VAL A 287 -8.70 -11.15 4.48
CA VAL A 287 -8.44 -9.73 4.77
C VAL A 287 -9.55 -8.83 4.24
N SER A 288 -10.76 -9.38 4.05
CA SER A 288 -11.85 -8.70 3.35
C SER A 288 -12.42 -7.45 4.01
N ASN A 289 -12.11 -7.22 5.29
CA ASN A 289 -12.52 -6.01 6.01
C ASN A 289 -11.43 -4.95 6.09
N LEU A 290 -10.24 -5.19 5.53
CA LEU A 290 -9.11 -4.26 5.64
C LEU A 290 -9.38 -3.01 4.79
N GLU A 291 -9.56 -1.87 5.47
CA GLU A 291 -9.87 -0.57 4.86
C GLU A 291 -8.61 0.30 4.68
N ALA A 292 -7.61 0.17 5.56
CA ALA A 292 -6.43 1.02 5.53
C ALA A 292 -5.14 0.31 5.97
N ILE A 293 -4.06 0.54 5.21
CA ILE A 293 -2.70 0.13 5.53
C ILE A 293 -1.78 1.35 5.57
N SER A 294 -1.00 1.49 6.64
CA SER A 294 0.07 2.47 6.76
C SER A 294 1.36 1.80 7.21
N ALA A 295 2.41 1.88 6.40
CA ALA A 295 3.75 1.39 6.72
C ALA A 295 4.75 2.56 6.75
N GLN A 296 5.40 2.76 7.90
CA GLN A 296 6.41 3.79 8.09
C GLN A 296 7.69 3.17 8.66
N ALA A 297 8.77 3.20 7.89
CA ALA A 297 10.10 2.79 8.34
C ALA A 297 11.06 3.98 8.39
N ASP A 298 12.04 3.96 9.29
CA ASP A 298 13.19 4.87 9.18
C ASP A 298 14.14 4.40 8.05
N GLY A 299 14.12 3.10 7.72
CA GLY A 299 14.85 2.49 6.61
C GLY A 299 13.99 2.11 5.42
N GLY A 300 14.08 0.87 4.96
CA GLY A 300 13.29 0.38 3.82
C GLY A 300 11.86 0.02 4.24
N ALA A 301 10.86 0.39 3.45
CA ALA A 301 9.50 -0.11 3.60
C ALA A 301 9.04 -0.79 2.30
N THR A 302 8.78 -2.09 2.36
CA THR A 302 8.25 -2.89 1.25
C THR A 302 6.86 -3.40 1.63
N VAL A 303 5.87 -3.09 0.80
CA VAL A 303 4.50 -3.59 0.94
C VAL A 303 4.09 -4.29 -0.35
N THR A 304 3.69 -5.55 -0.23
CA THR A 304 3.16 -6.37 -1.34
C THR A 304 1.75 -6.84 -1.01
N LEU A 305 0.78 -6.42 -1.82
CA LEU A 305 -0.62 -6.83 -1.72
C LEU A 305 -0.99 -7.65 -2.93
N ASP A 306 -1.48 -8.86 -2.71
CA ASP A 306 -1.87 -9.78 -3.78
C ASP A 306 -3.30 -10.25 -3.55
N ALA A 307 -4.21 -9.73 -4.37
CA ALA A 307 -5.61 -10.12 -4.47
C ALA A 307 -5.88 -10.82 -5.82
N SER A 308 -4.88 -11.49 -6.40
CA SER A 308 -5.03 -12.12 -7.72
C SER A 308 -5.73 -13.49 -7.70
N ASP A 309 -6.04 -14.04 -6.52
CA ASP A 309 -6.79 -15.30 -6.39
C ASP A 309 -8.31 -15.05 -6.46
N ALA A 310 -8.90 -15.34 -7.61
CA ALA A 310 -10.24 -14.93 -8.03
C ALA A 310 -11.44 -15.60 -7.29
N ASP A 311 -11.20 -16.39 -6.25
CA ASP A 311 -12.22 -17.24 -5.61
C ASP A 311 -12.56 -16.82 -4.16
N ASP A 312 -11.93 -15.79 -3.56
CA ASP A 312 -11.97 -15.59 -2.11
C ASP A 312 -12.19 -14.16 -1.56
N ALA A 313 -11.90 -13.92 -0.28
CA ALA A 313 -12.25 -12.79 0.56
C ALA A 313 -11.38 -11.56 0.21
N ASP A 314 -11.63 -11.04 -0.98
CA ASP A 314 -10.91 -9.96 -1.66
C ASP A 314 -10.67 -8.70 -0.80
N MET A 315 -9.63 -7.93 -1.12
CA MET A 315 -9.33 -6.62 -0.52
C MET A 315 -10.29 -5.50 -1.01
N ASP A 316 -11.54 -5.85 -1.31
CA ASP A 316 -12.57 -4.95 -1.85
C ASP A 316 -12.88 -3.74 -0.94
N ALA A 317 -12.61 -3.87 0.36
CA ALA A 317 -12.80 -2.83 1.35
C ALA A 317 -11.62 -1.84 1.44
N LEU A 318 -10.47 -2.13 0.82
CA LEU A 318 -9.25 -1.35 0.99
C LEU A 318 -9.39 0.02 0.32
N GLU A 319 -9.52 1.07 1.13
CA GLU A 319 -9.68 2.46 0.68
C GLU A 319 -8.33 3.16 0.53
N SER A 320 -7.33 2.83 1.37
CA SER A 320 -6.06 3.56 1.38
C SER A 320 -4.83 2.72 1.69
N VAL A 321 -3.74 3.00 0.98
CA VAL A 321 -2.41 2.44 1.23
C VAL A 321 -1.37 3.55 1.29
N SER A 322 -0.62 3.61 2.39
CA SER A 322 0.49 4.54 2.55
C SER A 322 1.78 3.80 2.91
N VAL A 323 2.85 4.05 2.16
CA VAL A 323 4.18 3.46 2.38
C VAL A 323 5.21 4.57 2.46
N SER A 324 6.02 4.57 3.52
CA SER A 324 7.08 5.57 3.71
C SER A 324 8.36 5.00 4.32
N GLY A 325 9.51 5.53 3.88
CA GLY A 325 10.82 5.18 4.41
C GLY A 325 11.98 5.82 3.64
N GLU A 326 13.24 5.49 3.97
CA GLU A 326 14.40 5.86 3.14
C GLU A 326 14.22 5.35 1.71
N ASN A 327 13.83 4.09 1.56
CA ASN A 327 13.35 3.54 0.30
C ASN A 327 11.95 2.97 0.52
N ALA A 328 11.02 3.27 -0.38
CA ALA A 328 9.64 2.80 -0.27
C ALA A 328 9.23 2.04 -1.53
N THR A 329 8.75 0.81 -1.36
CA THR A 329 8.30 -0.07 -2.44
C THR A 329 6.87 -0.50 -2.17
N LEU A 330 5.98 -0.27 -3.13
CA LEU A 330 4.62 -0.78 -3.13
C LEU A 330 4.39 -1.64 -4.36
N THR A 331 3.95 -2.88 -4.15
CA THR A 331 3.47 -3.76 -5.22
C THR A 331 2.04 -4.19 -4.92
N MET A 332 1.14 -4.01 -5.88
CA MET A 332 -0.25 -4.47 -5.79
C MET A 332 -0.62 -5.27 -7.03
N ASN A 333 -1.16 -6.48 -6.83
CA ASN A 333 -1.63 -7.35 -7.91
C ASN A 333 -3.09 -7.70 -7.67
N GLY A 334 -3.98 -7.26 -8.55
CA GLY A 334 -5.40 -7.63 -8.54
C GLY A 334 -5.75 -8.71 -9.54
N VAL A 335 -7.05 -9.02 -9.66
CA VAL A 335 -7.57 -9.89 -10.72
C VAL A 335 -7.79 -9.06 -11.99
N ALA A 336 -7.09 -9.41 -13.07
CA ALA A 336 -7.41 -8.86 -14.39
C ALA A 336 -8.85 -9.22 -14.75
N PRO A 337 -9.71 -8.27 -15.16
CA PRO A 337 -11.05 -8.62 -15.61
C PRO A 337 -10.94 -9.59 -16.79
N GLU A 338 -11.53 -10.78 -16.66
CA GLU A 338 -11.44 -11.76 -17.74
C GLU A 338 -12.17 -11.24 -18.99
N GLN A 339 -11.51 -11.33 -20.14
CA GLN A 339 -12.13 -10.99 -21.42
C GLN A 339 -13.41 -11.82 -21.64
N GLN A 340 -14.55 -11.14 -21.69
CA GLN A 340 -15.81 -11.82 -21.98
C GLN A 340 -15.87 -12.26 -23.45
N VAL A 341 -16.04 -13.56 -23.66
CA VAL A 341 -16.21 -14.15 -24.98
C VAL A 341 -17.68 -14.51 -25.19
N GLN A 342 -18.33 -13.78 -26.11
CA GLN A 342 -19.65 -14.11 -26.62
C GLN A 342 -19.52 -14.65 -28.05
N SER A 343 -19.74 -15.96 -28.22
CA SER A 343 -19.69 -16.57 -29.55
C SER A 343 -21.09 -16.82 -30.12
N PHE A 344 -21.25 -16.65 -31.43
CA PHE A 344 -22.42 -17.17 -32.13
C PHE A 344 -22.06 -17.84 -33.44
N THR A 345 -22.83 -18.89 -33.74
CA THR A 345 -22.66 -19.64 -34.98
C THR A 345 -23.77 -19.30 -35.96
N ILE A 346 -23.38 -18.85 -37.15
CA ILE A 346 -24.29 -18.58 -38.25
C ILE A 346 -24.44 -19.88 -39.07
N VAL A 347 -25.60 -20.52 -39.03
CA VAL A 347 -25.85 -21.77 -39.76
C VAL A 347 -26.78 -21.52 -40.96
N GLY A 348 -26.23 -21.65 -42.17
CA GLY A 348 -27.01 -21.63 -43.40
C GLY A 348 -26.19 -21.31 -44.66
N PRO A 349 -26.74 -21.54 -45.86
CA PRO A 349 -26.08 -21.15 -47.10
C PRO A 349 -26.16 -19.62 -47.31
N PHE A 350 -25.01 -18.95 -47.47
CA PHE A 350 -24.94 -17.53 -47.86
C PHE A 350 -25.29 -17.39 -49.35
N VAL A 351 -26.57 -17.18 -49.65
CA VAL A 351 -27.04 -16.94 -51.03
C VAL A 351 -27.51 -15.49 -51.14
N GLY A 352 -26.58 -14.57 -51.42
CA GLY A 352 -26.84 -13.13 -51.55
C GLY A 352 -26.08 -12.28 -50.53
N VAL A 353 -26.25 -10.95 -50.60
CA VAL A 353 -25.74 -10.03 -49.57
C VAL A 353 -26.67 -10.13 -48.37
N ALA A 354 -26.12 -10.54 -47.23
CA ALA A 354 -26.80 -10.48 -45.94
C ALA A 354 -26.33 -9.23 -45.19
N THR A 355 -27.25 -8.58 -44.50
CA THR A 355 -26.94 -7.60 -43.46
C THR A 355 -27.20 -8.28 -42.13
N ILE A 356 -26.20 -8.30 -41.26
CA ILE A 356 -26.34 -8.73 -39.87
C ILE A 356 -26.16 -7.48 -39.01
N ALA A 357 -27.09 -7.23 -38.11
CA ALA A 357 -27.07 -6.09 -37.22
C ALA A 357 -27.08 -6.57 -35.77
N PHE A 358 -26.23 -5.96 -34.96
CA PHE A 358 -26.03 -6.21 -33.54
C PHE A 358 -26.35 -4.94 -32.79
N ASN A 359 -27.09 -5.03 -31.70
CA ASN A 359 -27.19 -3.92 -30.77
C ASN A 359 -26.06 -4.07 -29.76
N VAL A 360 -25.00 -3.30 -29.96
CA VAL A 360 -23.84 -3.25 -29.09
C VAL A 360 -24.10 -2.15 -28.05
N PRO A 361 -23.99 -2.45 -26.76
CA PRO A 361 -24.04 -1.46 -25.69
C PRO A 361 -23.04 -0.32 -25.93
N GLY A 362 -23.41 0.93 -25.61
CA GLY A 362 -22.58 2.12 -25.92
C GLY A 362 -22.62 2.54 -27.39
N ALA A 363 -22.35 1.61 -28.31
CA ALA A 363 -22.22 1.84 -29.75
C ALA A 363 -23.56 1.83 -30.54
N GLY A 364 -24.65 1.33 -29.96
CA GLY A 364 -25.94 1.21 -30.65
C GLY A 364 -25.98 0.08 -31.69
N VAL A 365 -26.66 0.27 -32.82
CA VAL A 365 -26.84 -0.80 -33.83
C VAL A 365 -25.68 -0.82 -34.82
N VAL A 366 -24.75 -1.75 -34.64
CA VAL A 366 -23.61 -2.03 -35.53
C VAL A 366 -24.03 -3.07 -36.56
N SER A 367 -23.77 -2.83 -37.87
CA SER A 367 -24.17 -3.79 -38.90
C SER A 367 -23.07 -4.15 -39.89
N GLY A 368 -22.82 -5.46 -40.03
CA GLY A 368 -21.95 -6.01 -41.06
C GLY A 368 -22.72 -6.40 -42.31
N THR A 369 -22.18 -6.10 -43.49
CA THR A 369 -22.76 -6.55 -44.77
C THR A 369 -21.78 -7.39 -45.56
N GLY A 370 -22.25 -8.51 -46.11
CA GLY A 370 -21.39 -9.38 -46.89
C GLY A 370 -22.11 -10.57 -47.50
N ASN A 371 -21.43 -11.27 -48.38
CA ASN A 371 -21.89 -12.52 -49.00
C ASN A 371 -21.12 -13.75 -48.49
N SER A 372 -20.26 -13.56 -47.50
CA SER A 372 -19.52 -14.59 -46.77
C SER A 372 -19.31 -14.17 -45.32
N PRO A 373 -19.09 -15.11 -44.39
CA PRO A 373 -18.73 -14.81 -43.01
C PRO A 373 -17.54 -13.86 -42.91
N ALA A 374 -16.45 -14.11 -43.64
CA ALA A 374 -15.26 -13.25 -43.63
C ALA A 374 -15.58 -11.79 -44.00
N THR A 375 -16.36 -11.55 -45.06
CA THR A 375 -16.77 -10.19 -45.44
C THR A 375 -17.68 -9.54 -44.41
N ILE A 376 -18.50 -10.32 -43.69
CA ILE A 376 -19.34 -9.82 -42.62
C ILE A 376 -18.49 -9.46 -41.41
N THR A 377 -17.53 -10.30 -41.01
CA THR A 377 -16.57 -10.04 -39.93
C THR A 377 -15.76 -8.78 -40.19
N THR A 378 -15.16 -8.62 -41.37
CA THR A 378 -14.44 -7.38 -41.73
C THR A 378 -15.35 -6.15 -41.66
N SER A 379 -16.59 -6.28 -42.14
CA SER A 379 -17.58 -5.18 -42.06
C SER A 379 -18.10 -4.93 -40.65
N LEU A 380 -17.98 -5.90 -39.74
CA LEU A 380 -18.31 -5.75 -38.32
C LEU A 380 -17.18 -5.08 -37.58
N ASN A 381 -15.93 -5.54 -37.72
CA ASN A 381 -14.78 -4.90 -37.06
C ASN A 381 -14.66 -3.44 -37.46
N ALA A 382 -14.74 -3.13 -38.75
CA ALA A 382 -14.74 -1.74 -39.21
C ALA A 382 -15.91 -0.91 -38.66
N ALA A 383 -17.00 -1.54 -38.23
CA ALA A 383 -18.14 -0.87 -37.64
C ALA A 383 -18.09 -0.86 -36.10
N LEU A 384 -17.42 -1.80 -35.44
CA LEU A 384 -17.16 -1.79 -34.01
C LEU A 384 -16.11 -0.72 -33.67
N GLU A 385 -15.00 -0.73 -34.41
CA GLU A 385 -13.94 0.28 -34.37
C GLU A 385 -14.51 1.69 -34.60
N ALA A 386 -15.33 1.87 -35.65
CA ALA A 386 -15.95 3.16 -35.92
C ALA A 386 -17.00 3.62 -34.88
N ASN A 387 -17.44 2.74 -33.98
CA ASN A 387 -18.36 3.10 -32.90
C ASN A 387 -17.72 2.98 -31.51
N ASP A 388 -16.40 2.77 -31.45
CA ASP A 388 -15.65 2.65 -30.20
C ASP A 388 -16.35 1.70 -29.20
N ALA A 389 -16.65 0.50 -29.71
CA ALA A 389 -17.64 -0.35 -29.08
C ALA A 389 -17.08 -1.19 -27.93
N GLY A 390 -15.76 -1.26 -27.75
CA GLY A 390 -15.12 -2.15 -26.79
C GLY A 390 -15.25 -3.64 -27.12
N TYR A 391 -15.45 -3.98 -28.40
CA TYR A 391 -15.58 -5.37 -28.85
C TYR A 391 -14.80 -5.62 -30.15
N GLU A 392 -14.19 -6.79 -30.23
CA GLU A 392 -13.59 -7.33 -31.44
C GLU A 392 -14.43 -8.49 -31.95
N ALA A 393 -14.60 -8.60 -33.28
CA ALA A 393 -15.20 -9.77 -33.90
C ALA A 393 -14.17 -10.62 -34.66
N GLU A 394 -14.04 -11.89 -34.29
CA GLU A 394 -13.18 -12.86 -34.97
C GLU A 394 -14.01 -13.93 -35.68
N LEU A 395 -13.58 -14.36 -36.87
CA LEU A 395 -14.16 -15.52 -37.55
C LEU A 395 -13.49 -16.82 -37.06
N VAL A 396 -14.13 -17.53 -36.13
CA VAL A 396 -13.66 -18.82 -35.63
C VAL A 396 -14.18 -19.96 -36.50
N GLY A 397 -13.36 -20.42 -37.45
CA GLY A 397 -13.76 -21.49 -38.37
C GLY A 397 -14.65 -21.01 -39.51
N ALA A 398 -15.50 -21.89 -40.05
CA ALA A 398 -16.13 -21.62 -41.35
C ALA A 398 -17.34 -20.66 -41.28
N ASN A 399 -18.10 -20.63 -40.18
CA ASN A 399 -19.31 -19.82 -40.05
C ASN A 399 -19.61 -19.33 -38.61
N THR A 400 -18.63 -19.34 -37.72
CA THR A 400 -18.81 -18.84 -36.34
C THR A 400 -18.09 -17.51 -36.23
N ILE A 401 -18.79 -16.48 -35.77
CA ILE A 401 -18.19 -15.20 -35.45
C ILE A 401 -18.21 -15.10 -33.92
N GLN A 402 -17.04 -14.94 -33.33
CA GLN A 402 -16.82 -14.70 -31.91
C GLN A 402 -16.74 -13.20 -31.71
N PHE A 403 -17.44 -12.66 -30.72
CA PHE A 403 -17.12 -11.34 -30.17
C PHE A 403 -16.37 -11.51 -28.87
N THR A 404 -15.30 -10.75 -28.72
CA THR A 404 -14.55 -10.61 -27.49
C THR A 404 -14.74 -9.18 -27.01
N LYS A 405 -15.22 -9.00 -25.77
CA LYS A 405 -15.19 -7.68 -25.13
C LYS A 405 -13.73 -7.38 -24.79
N ILE A 406 -13.26 -6.23 -25.23
CA ILE A 406 -11.88 -5.77 -25.03
C ILE A 406 -11.81 -4.71 -23.95
N ASP A 407 -12.92 -4.31 -23.33
CA ASP A 407 -12.91 -3.29 -22.27
C ASP A 407 -13.38 -3.86 -20.93
N ALA A 408 -12.74 -3.45 -19.83
CA ALA A 408 -13.25 -3.62 -18.48
C ALA A 408 -14.57 -2.86 -18.31
N GLY A 409 -15.52 -3.42 -17.55
CA GLY A 409 -16.76 -2.71 -17.20
C GLY A 409 -18.01 -3.58 -17.19
N PRO A 410 -19.09 -3.08 -16.59
CA PRO A 410 -20.24 -3.88 -16.18
C PRO A 410 -20.84 -4.66 -17.35
N GLU A 411 -21.32 -5.87 -17.05
CA GLU A 411 -21.97 -6.75 -18.00
C GLU A 411 -23.05 -6.01 -18.79
N VAL A 412 -22.86 -5.86 -20.09
CA VAL A 412 -23.98 -5.53 -20.96
C VAL A 412 -24.08 -6.57 -22.08
N PRO A 413 -25.09 -7.44 -22.06
CA PRO A 413 -25.23 -8.47 -23.09
C PRO A 413 -25.49 -7.83 -24.46
N ILE A 414 -24.74 -8.27 -25.48
CA ILE A 414 -24.98 -7.87 -26.87
C ILE A 414 -26.37 -8.38 -27.26
N THR A 415 -27.29 -7.47 -27.54
CA THR A 415 -28.66 -7.84 -27.89
C THR A 415 -28.79 -8.04 -29.40
N PHE A 416 -29.23 -9.22 -29.79
CA PHE A 416 -29.37 -9.56 -31.19
C PHE A 416 -30.68 -9.05 -31.80
N ASN A 417 -30.60 -8.15 -32.78
CA ASN A 417 -31.74 -7.68 -33.55
C ASN A 417 -31.60 -8.09 -35.03
N SER A 418 -31.81 -9.37 -35.37
CA SER A 418 -31.89 -9.71 -36.80
C SER A 418 -33.10 -9.07 -37.46
N THR A 419 -32.85 -8.24 -38.46
CA THR A 419 -33.72 -8.15 -39.63
C THR A 419 -33.00 -8.80 -40.81
N VAL A 420 -33.03 -10.14 -40.90
CA VAL A 420 -32.46 -10.83 -42.06
C VAL A 420 -33.38 -10.62 -43.27
N SER A 421 -33.04 -9.66 -44.14
CA SER A 421 -33.72 -9.48 -45.43
C SER A 421 -33.03 -10.33 -46.50
N VAL A 422 -33.24 -11.65 -46.46
CA VAL A 422 -32.65 -12.60 -47.41
C VAL A 422 -33.56 -12.85 -48.61
N GLY A 423 -33.06 -12.53 -49.79
CA GLY A 423 -33.58 -13.06 -51.05
C GLY A 423 -33.16 -14.52 -51.20
N LEU A 424 -34.05 -15.46 -50.84
CA LEU A 424 -33.99 -16.90 -51.14
C LEU A 424 -32.99 -17.75 -50.31
N GLY A 425 -33.22 -17.84 -49.00
CA GLY A 425 -32.68 -18.89 -48.12
C GLY A 425 -32.82 -18.51 -46.64
N SER A 426 -33.32 -19.38 -45.77
CA SER A 426 -33.45 -19.05 -44.34
C SER A 426 -32.10 -19.17 -43.63
N LEU A 427 -31.54 -18.04 -43.20
CA LEU A 427 -30.43 -18.01 -42.25
C LEU A 427 -30.97 -18.40 -40.87
N THR A 428 -30.35 -19.37 -40.20
CA THR A 428 -30.69 -19.71 -38.81
C THR A 428 -29.47 -19.39 -37.95
N ILE A 429 -29.68 -18.62 -36.89
CA ILE A 429 -28.66 -18.42 -35.86
C ILE A 429 -29.00 -19.42 -34.77
N THR A 430 -28.04 -20.29 -34.48
CA THR A 430 -28.19 -21.39 -33.50
C THR A 430 -27.00 -21.30 -32.57
N ASP A 431 -27.30 -21.28 -31.28
CA ASP A 431 -26.44 -20.93 -30.14
C ASP A 431 -26.07 -19.45 -30.00
N ILE A 432 -26.64 -18.86 -28.96
CA ILE A 432 -26.04 -17.77 -28.17
C ILE A 432 -25.51 -18.48 -26.94
N GLY A 433 -24.23 -18.82 -26.93
CA GLY A 433 -23.55 -19.30 -25.74
C GLY A 433 -22.59 -18.21 -25.29
N VAL A 434 -22.84 -17.63 -24.11
CA VAL A 434 -21.78 -16.95 -23.37
C VAL A 434 -20.86 -18.08 -22.89
N THR A 435 -19.61 -18.09 -23.34
CA THR A 435 -18.68 -19.21 -23.08
C THR A 435 -17.74 -18.95 -21.91
N THR A 436 -17.62 -17.68 -21.50
CA THR A 436 -16.98 -17.26 -20.26
C THR A 436 -17.94 -16.27 -19.59
N ASP A 437 -18.40 -16.61 -18.39
CA ASP A 437 -18.85 -15.59 -17.46
C ASP A 437 -17.56 -14.84 -17.12
N GLY A 438 -17.43 -13.58 -17.56
CA GLY A 438 -16.22 -12.82 -17.20
C GLY A 438 -16.14 -12.79 -15.68
N VAL A 439 -14.98 -13.07 -15.12
CA VAL A 439 -14.69 -12.74 -13.73
C VAL A 439 -14.78 -11.22 -13.68
N ASP A 440 -15.73 -10.70 -12.89
CA ASP A 440 -15.74 -9.27 -12.58
C ASP A 440 -14.36 -8.92 -12.03
N SER A 441 -13.86 -7.72 -12.33
CA SER A 441 -12.71 -7.23 -11.57
C SER A 441 -13.05 -7.36 -10.08
N ALA A 442 -12.08 -7.84 -9.31
CA ALA A 442 -12.18 -8.07 -7.88
C ALA A 442 -10.83 -7.72 -7.25
N GLY A 443 -10.86 -7.22 -6.01
CA GLY A 443 -9.68 -7.05 -5.19
C GLY A 443 -9.43 -5.65 -4.66
N PHE A 444 -9.93 -4.57 -5.27
CA PHE A 444 -9.53 -3.19 -4.90
C PHE A 444 -10.59 -2.11 -5.20
N GLU A 445 -11.86 -2.49 -5.33
CA GLU A 445 -12.95 -1.65 -5.83
C GLU A 445 -13.18 -0.37 -5.01
N ALA A 446 -12.87 -0.41 -3.71
CA ALA A 446 -13.00 0.73 -2.81
C ALA A 446 -11.73 1.60 -2.73
N LEU A 447 -10.64 1.25 -3.42
CA LEU A 447 -9.39 2.00 -3.34
C LEU A 447 -9.61 3.45 -3.79
N GLU A 448 -9.21 4.39 -2.94
CA GLU A 448 -9.30 5.83 -3.17
C GLU A 448 -7.89 6.44 -3.30
N ASP A 449 -6.97 6.07 -2.42
CA ASP A 449 -5.66 6.73 -2.32
C ASP A 449 -4.48 5.73 -2.19
N VAL A 450 -3.47 5.91 -3.04
CA VAL A 450 -2.17 5.25 -2.97
C VAL A 450 -1.08 6.31 -2.78
N VAL A 451 -0.40 6.28 -1.63
CA VAL A 451 0.64 7.25 -1.28
C VAL A 451 1.97 6.54 -1.00
N VAL A 452 3.02 6.91 -1.72
CA VAL A 452 4.38 6.41 -1.49
C VAL A 452 5.34 7.58 -1.30
N ASP A 453 5.88 7.73 -0.09
CA ASP A 453 6.77 8.83 0.30
C ASP A 453 8.14 8.31 0.73
N ALA A 454 9.15 8.43 -0.14
CA ALA A 454 10.50 7.96 0.09
C ALA A 454 11.51 9.10 0.31
N GLU A 455 12.41 8.95 1.29
CA GLU A 455 13.51 9.92 1.47
C GLU A 455 14.57 9.83 0.38
N ALA A 456 14.71 8.68 -0.30
CA ALA A 456 15.65 8.46 -1.39
C ALA A 456 14.95 7.91 -2.65
N ASN A 457 14.51 6.64 -2.64
CA ASN A 457 13.95 5.98 -3.82
C ASN A 457 12.55 5.43 -3.57
N ALA A 458 11.63 5.68 -4.50
CA ALA A 458 10.29 5.10 -4.52
C ALA A 458 10.11 4.15 -5.70
N GLU A 459 9.50 2.99 -5.45
CA GLU A 459 9.06 2.03 -6.47
C GLU A 459 7.58 1.68 -6.27
N VAL A 460 6.78 1.83 -7.33
CA VAL A 460 5.35 1.54 -7.32
C VAL A 460 5.01 0.66 -8.52
N ASN A 461 4.55 -0.56 -8.26
CA ASN A 461 4.16 -1.53 -9.29
C ASN A 461 2.71 -1.95 -9.06
N LEU A 462 1.76 -1.38 -9.80
CA LEU A 462 0.35 -1.72 -9.72
C LEU A 462 -0.05 -2.50 -10.97
N SER A 463 -0.55 -3.73 -10.79
CA SER A 463 -1.04 -4.57 -11.89
C SER A 463 -2.48 -5.00 -11.63
N ASN A 464 -3.37 -4.75 -12.60
CA ASN A 464 -4.78 -5.11 -12.54
C ASN A 464 -5.55 -4.51 -11.34
N VAL A 465 -5.12 -3.34 -10.85
CA VAL A 465 -5.80 -2.62 -9.76
C VAL A 465 -6.94 -1.77 -10.33
N GLN A 466 -8.17 -2.12 -10.00
CA GLN A 466 -9.38 -1.42 -10.46
C GLN A 466 -10.01 -0.59 -9.34
N GLY A 467 -10.85 0.38 -9.70
CA GLY A 467 -11.40 1.39 -8.77
C GLY A 467 -11.04 2.80 -9.23
N ASP A 468 -11.78 3.81 -8.78
CA ASP A 468 -11.46 5.22 -9.08
C ASP A 468 -10.50 5.74 -7.98
N PHE A 469 -9.18 5.57 -8.16
CA PHE A 469 -8.18 5.96 -7.15
C PHE A 469 -7.16 6.99 -7.64
N THR A 470 -6.40 7.56 -6.72
CA THR A 470 -5.25 8.46 -7.00
C THR A 470 -3.92 7.82 -6.60
N VAL A 471 -2.84 8.22 -7.27
CA VAL A 471 -1.47 7.77 -6.97
C VAL A 471 -0.58 8.99 -6.74
N ASP A 472 -0.02 9.13 -5.53
CA ASP A 472 0.93 10.18 -5.17
C ASP A 472 2.28 9.55 -4.77
N VAL A 473 3.33 9.84 -5.55
CA VAL A 473 4.68 9.32 -5.35
C VAL A 473 5.66 10.46 -5.15
N THR A 474 6.28 10.51 -3.97
CA THR A 474 7.35 11.45 -3.65
C THR A 474 8.64 10.69 -3.35
N ALA A 475 9.75 11.11 -3.95
CA ALA A 475 11.09 10.60 -3.70
C ALA A 475 12.12 11.74 -3.81
N ALA A 476 13.23 11.71 -3.05
CA ALA A 476 14.28 12.71 -3.25
C ALA A 476 15.13 12.44 -4.50
N ASP A 477 15.44 11.16 -4.77
CA ASP A 477 16.33 10.76 -5.85
C ASP A 477 15.54 10.16 -7.02
N ASN A 478 15.08 8.90 -6.91
CA ASN A 478 14.44 8.19 -8.03
C ASN A 478 13.01 7.77 -7.70
N ALA A 479 12.09 7.93 -8.65
CA ALA A 479 10.76 7.32 -8.61
C ALA A 479 10.55 6.43 -9.85
N ASN A 480 10.26 5.15 -9.63
CA ASN A 480 9.83 4.22 -10.68
C ASN A 480 8.37 3.84 -10.46
N VAL A 481 7.49 4.17 -11.41
CA VAL A 481 6.06 3.89 -11.31
C VAL A 481 5.60 3.11 -12.53
N MET A 482 5.06 1.93 -12.31
CA MET A 482 4.48 1.05 -13.31
C MET A 482 3.00 0.82 -13.00
N LEU A 483 2.14 1.24 -13.93
CA LEU A 483 0.69 1.10 -13.87
C LEU A 483 0.23 0.21 -15.04
N ASP A 484 0.06 -1.08 -14.77
CA ASP A 484 -0.34 -2.10 -15.75
C ASP A 484 -1.82 -2.48 -15.58
N ASN A 485 -2.66 -2.16 -16.57
CA ASN A 485 -4.11 -2.41 -16.55
C ASN A 485 -4.79 -1.86 -15.28
N THR A 486 -4.62 -0.56 -15.03
CA THR A 486 -5.13 0.09 -13.79
C THR A 486 -6.31 1.02 -14.09
N SER A 487 -6.95 1.53 -13.04
CA SER A 487 -7.97 2.59 -13.13
C SER A 487 -7.59 3.86 -12.36
N ALA A 488 -6.29 4.15 -12.20
CA ALA A 488 -5.85 5.37 -11.53
C ALA A 488 -6.36 6.62 -12.28
N THR A 489 -7.08 7.51 -11.59
CA THR A 489 -7.69 8.72 -12.15
C THR A 489 -6.74 9.91 -12.18
N GLU A 490 -5.85 10.00 -11.19
CA GLU A 490 -4.85 11.04 -11.06
C GLU A 490 -3.52 10.42 -10.61
N VAL A 491 -2.43 10.83 -11.24
CA VAL A 491 -1.06 10.41 -10.87
C VAL A 491 -0.20 11.64 -10.67
N THR A 492 0.44 11.75 -9.51
CA THR A 492 1.42 12.79 -9.18
C THR A 492 2.76 12.15 -8.84
N VAL A 493 3.84 12.62 -9.48
CA VAL A 493 5.20 12.17 -9.20
C VAL A 493 6.14 13.35 -8.94
N VAL A 494 6.83 13.31 -7.81
CA VAL A 494 7.84 14.30 -7.41
C VAL A 494 9.14 13.57 -7.11
N ALA A 495 10.11 13.65 -8.03
CA ALA A 495 11.44 13.03 -7.85
C ALA A 495 12.52 13.76 -8.65
N ASP A 496 13.80 13.66 -8.26
CA ASP A 496 14.89 14.21 -9.09
C ASP A 496 14.93 13.52 -10.47
N THR A 497 14.80 12.19 -10.48
CA THR A 497 14.65 11.37 -11.68
C THR A 497 13.40 10.49 -11.59
N SER A 498 12.52 10.53 -12.59
CA SER A 498 11.35 9.65 -12.65
C SER A 498 11.32 8.78 -13.91
N MET A 499 10.84 7.55 -13.75
CA MET A 499 10.46 6.65 -14.83
C MET A 499 9.01 6.23 -14.61
N LEU A 500 8.17 6.51 -15.59
CA LEU A 500 6.74 6.19 -15.57
C LEU A 500 6.40 5.27 -16.74
N MET A 501 5.72 4.17 -16.47
CA MET A 501 5.17 3.26 -17.46
C MET A 501 3.69 3.08 -17.18
N ILE A 502 2.82 3.53 -18.08
CA ILE A 502 1.36 3.39 -17.99
C ILE A 502 0.89 2.60 -19.21
N GLY A 503 0.16 1.51 -19.02
CA GLY A 503 -0.27 0.69 -20.14
C GLY A 503 -0.68 -0.71 -19.72
N GLY A 504 -0.45 -1.69 -20.58
CA GLY A 504 -0.55 -3.11 -20.22
C GLY A 504 -0.60 -4.03 -21.43
N GLU A 505 -0.98 -5.29 -21.22
CA GLU A 505 -1.28 -6.20 -22.34
C GLU A 505 -2.77 -6.15 -22.76
N LEU A 506 -3.63 -5.54 -21.95
CA LEU A 506 -5.09 -5.70 -22.10
C LEU A 506 -5.86 -4.39 -22.26
N PHE A 507 -5.75 -3.45 -21.31
CA PHE A 507 -6.68 -2.32 -21.22
C PHE A 507 -6.02 -0.97 -20.95
N GLY A 508 -4.75 -0.89 -20.54
CA GLY A 508 -4.11 0.40 -20.24
C GLY A 508 -4.60 1.05 -18.94
N ASN A 509 -4.90 2.35 -18.99
CA ASN A 509 -5.51 3.09 -17.88
C ASN A 509 -6.61 4.03 -18.40
N PRO A 510 -7.81 3.50 -18.73
CA PRO A 510 -8.89 4.28 -19.33
C PRO A 510 -9.50 5.30 -18.36
N ALA A 511 -9.17 5.21 -17.07
CA ALA A 511 -9.68 6.11 -16.04
C ALA A 511 -8.80 7.36 -15.84
N LEU A 512 -7.54 7.33 -16.30
CA LEU A 512 -6.58 8.42 -16.08
C LEU A 512 -7.04 9.72 -16.70
N GLU A 513 -7.28 10.75 -15.88
CA GLU A 513 -7.68 12.09 -16.33
C GLU A 513 -6.48 13.05 -16.36
N THR A 514 -5.60 12.95 -15.36
CA THR A 514 -4.45 13.86 -15.21
C THR A 514 -3.20 13.16 -14.70
N LEU A 515 -2.06 13.51 -15.28
CA LEU A 515 -0.72 13.10 -14.84
C LEU A 515 0.14 14.35 -14.60
N SER A 516 0.75 14.48 -13.43
CA SER A 516 1.64 15.60 -13.06
C SER A 516 3.00 15.08 -12.61
N ILE A 517 4.07 15.60 -13.20
CA ILE A 517 5.45 15.20 -12.89
C ILE A 517 6.32 16.43 -12.66
N SER A 518 7.13 16.39 -11.60
CA SER A 518 8.11 17.44 -11.31
C SER A 518 9.46 16.85 -10.87
N GLY A 519 10.56 17.49 -11.28
CA GLY A 519 11.89 16.92 -11.10
C GLY A 519 12.99 17.55 -11.95
N SER A 520 14.13 16.87 -12.03
CA SER A 520 15.19 17.22 -12.98
C SER A 520 14.99 16.47 -14.29
N THR A 521 14.80 15.15 -14.24
CA THR A 521 14.67 14.28 -15.41
C THR A 521 13.42 13.39 -15.31
N THR A 522 12.68 13.23 -16.41
CA THR A 522 11.60 12.24 -16.47
C THR A 522 11.61 11.44 -17.77
N THR A 523 11.30 10.15 -17.67
CA THR A 523 10.88 9.29 -18.79
C THR A 523 9.45 8.86 -18.56
N VAL A 524 8.58 9.05 -19.56
CA VAL A 524 7.18 8.61 -19.52
C VAL A 524 6.93 7.74 -20.75
N THR A 525 6.47 6.52 -20.56
CA THR A 525 5.97 5.65 -21.63
C THR A 525 4.51 5.36 -21.36
N MET A 526 3.65 5.65 -22.32
CA MET A 526 2.21 5.35 -22.22
C MET A 526 1.74 4.55 -23.43
N SER A 527 0.96 3.50 -23.18
CA SER A 527 0.35 2.64 -24.19
C SER A 527 -1.12 2.33 -23.86
N ASP A 528 -1.82 1.74 -24.82
CA ASP A 528 -3.19 1.23 -24.69
C ASP A 528 -4.22 2.34 -24.38
N ASP A 529 -5.39 1.99 -23.82
CA ASP A 529 -6.49 2.94 -23.62
C ASP A 529 -6.16 3.98 -22.54
N LEU A 530 -6.16 5.25 -22.97
CA LEU A 530 -6.02 6.47 -22.17
C LEU A 530 -7.12 7.48 -22.56
N SER A 531 -8.30 6.97 -22.92
CA SER A 531 -9.39 7.75 -23.51
C SER A 531 -9.83 8.95 -22.68
N LYS A 532 -9.65 8.90 -21.36
CA LYS A 532 -9.94 10.03 -20.44
C LYS A 532 -8.80 11.01 -20.22
N LEU A 533 -7.56 10.73 -20.65
CA LEU A 533 -6.41 11.57 -20.32
C LEU A 533 -6.55 12.97 -20.90
N SER A 534 -6.73 13.97 -20.06
CA SER A 534 -6.95 15.35 -20.50
C SER A 534 -5.67 16.19 -20.43
N SER A 535 -4.76 15.86 -19.50
CA SER A 535 -3.58 16.65 -19.23
C SER A 535 -2.40 15.82 -18.75
N LEU A 536 -1.23 16.11 -19.30
CA LEU A 536 0.08 15.70 -18.79
C LEU A 536 0.89 16.96 -18.47
N ASP A 537 1.06 17.23 -17.17
CA ASP A 537 1.79 18.38 -16.65
C ASP A 537 3.25 18.03 -16.35
N LEU A 538 4.15 18.53 -17.19
CA LEU A 538 5.61 18.41 -17.07
C LEU A 538 6.25 19.78 -16.77
N SER A 539 5.45 20.76 -16.34
CA SER A 539 5.90 22.13 -16.08
C SER A 539 6.93 22.21 -14.95
N GLY A 540 6.95 21.21 -14.08
CA GLY A 540 7.90 21.07 -12.97
C GLY A 540 9.22 20.38 -13.32
N VAL A 541 9.41 19.86 -14.53
CA VAL A 541 10.65 19.17 -14.95
C VAL A 541 11.68 20.17 -15.47
N THR A 542 12.97 20.07 -15.11
CA THR A 542 13.94 21.16 -15.35
C THR A 542 15.11 20.85 -16.29
N GLU A 543 15.49 19.58 -16.49
CA GLU A 543 16.63 19.20 -17.33
C GLU A 543 16.21 18.39 -18.57
N THR A 544 15.64 17.20 -18.37
CA THR A 544 15.30 16.29 -19.47
C THR A 544 13.87 15.77 -19.38
N ILE A 545 13.14 15.84 -20.49
CA ILE A 545 11.82 15.24 -20.66
C ILE A 545 11.93 14.24 -21.81
N THR A 546 11.61 12.97 -21.57
CA THR A 546 11.38 11.96 -22.60
C THR A 546 9.97 11.42 -22.44
N VAL A 547 9.14 11.54 -23.48
CA VAL A 547 7.76 11.04 -23.49
C VAL A 547 7.54 10.21 -24.74
N ASP A 548 7.05 8.99 -24.56
CA ASP A 548 6.65 8.10 -25.64
C ASP A 548 5.19 7.70 -25.46
N VAL A 549 4.33 8.19 -26.36
CA VAL A 549 2.90 7.88 -26.40
C VAL A 549 2.50 7.25 -27.74
N GLY A 550 3.47 6.74 -28.50
CA GLY A 550 3.24 6.21 -29.84
C GLY A 550 2.30 5.01 -29.91
N GLU A 551 2.08 4.34 -28.77
CA GLU A 551 1.17 3.19 -28.62
C GLU A 551 -0.07 3.51 -27.76
N ALA A 552 -0.28 4.77 -27.36
CA ALA A 552 -1.47 5.19 -26.62
C ALA A 552 -2.70 5.33 -27.53
N ASP A 553 -3.89 5.05 -26.98
CA ASP A 553 -5.19 5.29 -27.60
C ASP A 553 -5.99 6.28 -26.75
N TYR A 554 -6.12 7.52 -27.23
CA TYR A 554 -6.88 8.57 -26.56
C TYR A 554 -8.39 8.53 -26.86
N GLY A 555 -8.86 7.49 -27.54
CA GLY A 555 -10.25 7.29 -27.94
C GLY A 555 -10.75 8.35 -28.93
N VAL A 556 -12.03 8.24 -29.32
CA VAL A 556 -12.63 9.21 -30.27
C VAL A 556 -12.93 10.53 -29.57
N ARG A 557 -12.08 11.54 -29.79
CA ARG A 557 -12.26 12.89 -29.21
C ARG A 557 -13.11 13.82 -30.07
N THR A 558 -13.88 14.70 -29.42
CA THR A 558 -14.59 15.77 -30.13
C THR A 558 -13.63 16.90 -30.48
N GLN A 559 -14.02 17.81 -31.39
CA GLN A 559 -13.13 18.88 -31.87
C GLN A 559 -12.59 19.83 -30.76
N THR A 560 -13.21 19.81 -29.59
CA THR A 560 -12.80 20.64 -28.43
C THR A 560 -11.97 19.89 -27.41
N ASP A 561 -11.90 18.56 -27.51
CA ASP A 561 -11.24 17.72 -26.53
C ASP A 561 -9.85 17.40 -27.09
N ALA A 562 -8.82 17.71 -26.30
CA ALA A 562 -7.43 17.53 -26.67
C ALA A 562 -6.67 17.01 -25.45
N VAL A 563 -5.58 16.30 -25.69
CA VAL A 563 -4.60 16.02 -24.64
C VAL A 563 -3.69 17.23 -24.54
N GLU A 564 -3.69 17.93 -23.40
CA GLU A 564 -2.77 19.05 -23.17
C GLU A 564 -1.46 18.55 -22.53
N TYR A 565 -0.34 18.79 -23.19
CA TYR A 565 1.01 18.58 -22.64
C TYR A 565 1.56 19.92 -22.16
N LEU A 566 1.69 20.12 -20.85
CA LEU A 566 2.30 21.35 -20.30
C LEU A 566 3.81 21.12 -20.20
N ILE A 567 4.56 21.74 -21.10
CA ILE A 567 6.00 21.50 -21.25
C ILE A 567 6.78 22.68 -20.69
N SER A 568 7.69 22.40 -19.76
CA SER A 568 8.56 23.40 -19.14
C SER A 568 9.65 23.92 -20.10
N SER A 569 10.59 24.71 -19.57
CA SER A 569 11.82 25.11 -20.26
C SER A 569 12.98 24.12 -20.01
N ALA A 570 12.69 22.81 -19.92
CA ALA A 570 13.73 21.77 -19.77
C ALA A 570 14.77 21.88 -20.89
N GLU A 571 16.03 21.54 -20.59
CA GLU A 571 17.14 21.65 -21.55
C GLU A 571 16.91 20.80 -22.79
N THR A 572 16.46 19.56 -22.59
CA THR A 572 16.15 18.60 -23.66
C THR A 572 14.75 18.06 -23.48
N VAL A 573 13.97 18.08 -24.55
CA VAL A 573 12.62 17.50 -24.60
C VAL A 573 12.54 16.61 -25.84
N GLU A 574 12.26 15.32 -25.63
CA GLU A 574 12.01 14.33 -26.68
C GLU A 574 10.58 13.79 -26.51
N PHE A 575 9.73 13.99 -27.52
CA PHE A 575 8.37 13.46 -27.56
C PHE A 575 8.21 12.56 -28.78
N THR A 576 7.65 11.38 -28.58
CA THR A 576 7.03 10.57 -29.64
C THR A 576 5.52 10.72 -29.47
N ALA A 577 4.88 11.47 -30.36
CA ALA A 577 3.43 11.63 -30.41
C ALA A 577 2.72 10.32 -30.78
N GLU A 578 1.41 10.28 -30.52
CA GLU A 578 0.56 9.15 -30.90
C GLU A 578 0.60 8.88 -32.43
N SER A 579 0.08 7.74 -32.85
CA SER A 579 0.02 7.44 -34.28
C SER A 579 -1.00 8.33 -35.01
N GLU A 580 -0.67 8.77 -36.24
CA GLU A 580 -1.44 9.79 -36.97
C GLU A 580 -2.98 9.61 -36.91
N GLY A 581 -3.67 10.62 -36.37
CA GLY A 581 -5.10 10.86 -36.55
C GLY A 581 -6.05 10.19 -35.55
N GLN A 582 -5.59 9.80 -34.35
CA GLN A 582 -6.45 9.23 -33.32
C GLN A 582 -7.03 10.33 -32.39
N ALA A 583 -6.25 11.33 -32.01
CA ALA A 583 -6.68 12.46 -31.20
C ALA A 583 -5.97 13.77 -31.56
N ARG A 584 -6.40 14.85 -30.92
CA ARG A 584 -5.75 16.15 -31.01
C ARG A 584 -4.83 16.35 -29.83
N GLU A 585 -3.56 16.65 -30.11
CA GLU A 585 -2.58 16.95 -29.08
C GLU A 585 -2.25 18.45 -29.02
N VAL A 586 -2.04 18.98 -27.81
CA VAL A 586 -1.68 20.38 -27.60
C VAL A 586 -0.39 20.45 -26.79
N PHE A 587 0.71 20.70 -27.48
CA PHE A 587 2.03 20.92 -26.89
C PHE A 587 2.13 22.36 -26.42
N LYS A 588 1.87 22.58 -25.13
CA LYS A 588 1.76 23.89 -24.50
C LYS A 588 3.01 24.23 -23.74
N PHE A 589 3.80 25.14 -24.30
CA PHE A 589 5.03 25.60 -23.67
C PHE A 589 4.71 26.60 -22.57
N VAL A 590 5.07 26.27 -21.33
CA VAL A 590 4.85 27.12 -20.16
C VAL A 590 6.14 27.82 -19.73
N GLY A 591 6.00 29.02 -19.17
CA GLY A 591 7.13 29.86 -18.79
C GLY A 591 7.47 30.93 -19.82
N ASN A 592 8.72 31.38 -19.84
CA ASN A 592 9.20 32.45 -20.72
C ASN A 592 10.34 31.98 -21.66
N ASP A 593 10.65 30.69 -21.67
CA ASP A 593 11.74 30.12 -22.46
C ASP A 593 11.38 28.68 -22.88
N ILE A 594 12.09 28.16 -23.88
CA ILE A 594 11.97 26.79 -24.40
C ILE A 594 13.40 26.28 -24.60
N GLY A 595 13.69 25.05 -24.16
CA GLY A 595 14.95 24.37 -24.49
C GLY A 595 14.93 23.74 -25.88
N ASP A 596 15.74 22.71 -26.09
CA ASP A 596 15.75 21.98 -27.34
C ASP A 596 14.67 20.89 -27.31
N VAL A 597 13.64 21.06 -28.14
CA VAL A 597 12.46 20.20 -28.20
C VAL A 597 12.47 19.44 -29.52
N THR A 598 12.27 18.13 -29.46
CA THR A 598 12.06 17.25 -30.61
C THR A 598 10.71 16.56 -30.43
N ILE A 599 9.86 16.62 -31.46
CA ILE A 599 8.55 15.96 -31.49
C ILE A 599 8.52 15.09 -32.75
N ASP A 600 8.55 13.77 -32.57
CA ASP A 600 8.29 12.79 -33.63
C ASP A 600 6.78 12.55 -33.77
N ASN A 601 6.35 12.11 -34.96
CA ASN A 601 4.95 11.86 -35.33
C ASN A 601 3.97 13.05 -35.20
N PHE A 602 4.45 14.30 -35.18
CA PHE A 602 3.56 15.47 -35.10
C PHE A 602 2.57 15.51 -36.30
N ASP A 603 1.26 15.36 -36.03
CA ASP A 603 0.21 15.39 -37.03
C ASP A 603 -0.36 16.80 -37.24
N ASN A 604 0.12 17.46 -38.28
CA ASN A 604 -0.46 18.72 -38.77
C ASN A 604 -1.82 18.51 -39.50
N GLY A 605 -2.32 17.28 -39.50
CA GLY A 605 -3.62 16.79 -39.92
C GLY A 605 -3.82 16.67 -41.42
N GLY A 606 -4.77 15.79 -41.76
CA GLY A 606 -5.57 15.88 -42.96
C GLY A 606 -6.51 17.10 -42.97
N PHE A 607 -7.48 17.13 -43.89
CA PHE A 607 -8.35 18.31 -44.13
C PHE A 607 -9.26 18.73 -42.95
N LEU A 608 -9.35 17.97 -41.86
CA LEU A 608 -10.20 18.27 -40.71
C LEU A 608 -9.39 19.02 -39.65
N ALA A 609 -9.90 20.16 -39.20
CA ALA A 609 -9.23 21.01 -38.21
C ALA A 609 -9.30 20.46 -36.77
N ALA A 610 -10.01 19.34 -36.57
CA ALA A 610 -10.31 18.76 -35.28
C ALA A 610 -9.26 17.76 -34.79
N GLU A 611 -8.47 17.21 -35.70
CA GLU A 611 -7.50 16.12 -35.51
C GLU A 611 -6.07 16.66 -35.72
N ARG A 612 -5.83 17.93 -35.37
CA ARG A 612 -4.55 18.60 -35.65
C ARG A 612 -3.83 18.90 -34.37
N ASP A 613 -2.57 18.52 -34.34
CA ASP A 613 -1.69 18.86 -33.25
C ASP A 613 -1.38 20.36 -33.29
N ILE A 614 -1.27 20.92 -32.09
CA ILE A 614 -1.06 22.35 -31.87
C ILE A 614 0.19 22.56 -31.04
N LEU A 615 1.05 23.46 -31.50
CA LEU A 615 2.06 24.11 -30.67
C LEU A 615 1.43 25.37 -30.06
N ASP A 616 1.26 25.42 -28.74
CA ASP A 616 0.67 26.55 -28.03
C ASP A 616 1.74 27.43 -27.35
N PHE A 617 1.93 28.63 -27.90
CA PHE A 617 2.81 29.67 -27.37
C PHE A 617 2.05 30.76 -26.60
N SER A 618 0.80 30.52 -26.17
CA SER A 618 -0.02 31.51 -25.48
C SER A 618 0.59 32.03 -24.17
N ALA A 619 1.56 31.32 -23.57
CA ALA A 619 2.35 31.82 -22.44
C ALA A 619 3.38 32.91 -22.84
N PHE A 620 3.81 32.95 -24.10
CA PHE A 620 4.88 33.82 -24.58
C PHE A 620 4.36 35.18 -25.03
N THR A 621 4.42 36.17 -24.16
CA THR A 621 3.95 37.55 -24.44
C THR A 621 4.51 38.21 -25.71
N ASN A 622 5.61 37.71 -26.28
CA ASN A 622 6.28 38.26 -27.45
C ASN A 622 6.09 37.44 -28.74
N ILE A 623 5.35 36.32 -28.70
CA ILE A 623 5.04 35.49 -29.87
C ILE A 623 3.56 35.71 -30.22
N THR A 624 3.33 36.72 -31.06
CA THR A 624 1.98 37.20 -31.40
C THR A 624 1.53 36.78 -32.79
N SER A 625 2.45 36.27 -33.62
CA SER A 625 2.15 35.78 -34.96
C SER A 625 3.31 34.98 -35.53
N ALA A 626 3.08 34.34 -36.68
CA ALA A 626 4.09 33.57 -37.42
C ALA A 626 5.37 34.35 -37.78
N VAL A 627 5.37 35.69 -37.80
CA VAL A 627 6.60 36.47 -38.09
C VAL A 627 7.57 36.51 -36.93
N ASP A 628 7.13 36.10 -35.74
CA ASP A 628 7.95 36.01 -34.53
C ASP A 628 8.73 34.67 -34.48
N LEU A 629 8.48 33.78 -35.44
CA LEU A 629 9.10 32.46 -35.60
C LEU A 629 9.84 32.34 -36.95
N GLU A 630 10.93 31.60 -36.97
CA GLU A 630 11.66 31.18 -38.17
C GLU A 630 11.48 29.68 -38.39
N PHE A 631 11.05 29.30 -39.59
CA PHE A 631 10.81 27.91 -39.97
C PHE A 631 11.86 27.46 -40.99
N VAL A 632 12.54 26.35 -40.71
CA VAL A 632 13.59 25.78 -41.53
C VAL A 632 13.22 24.34 -41.88
N ASP A 633 12.84 24.10 -43.12
CA ASP A 633 12.68 22.76 -43.71
C ASP A 633 14.07 22.25 -44.13
N ASP A 634 14.49 21.12 -43.58
CA ASP A 634 15.81 20.53 -43.82
C ASP A 634 15.84 19.63 -45.08
N GLY A 635 14.69 19.38 -45.70
CA GLY A 635 14.52 18.51 -46.86
C GLY A 635 14.48 17.01 -46.54
N SER A 636 14.56 16.62 -45.26
CA SER A 636 14.38 15.25 -44.74
C SER A 636 12.92 14.91 -44.47
N GLY A 637 12.04 15.92 -44.41
CA GLY A 637 10.72 15.81 -43.80
C GLY A 637 10.66 16.41 -42.39
N ASN A 638 11.77 16.97 -41.88
CA ASN A 638 11.78 17.61 -40.57
C ASN A 638 11.61 19.14 -40.72
N ILE A 639 10.92 19.75 -39.76
CA ILE A 639 10.81 21.21 -39.66
C ILE A 639 11.41 21.69 -38.35
N GLN A 640 12.42 22.55 -38.44
CA GLN A 640 12.94 23.26 -37.28
C GLN A 640 12.27 24.63 -37.15
N ILE A 641 11.79 24.96 -35.96
CA ILE A 641 11.18 26.22 -35.57
C ILE A 641 12.11 26.90 -34.56
N ASN A 642 12.58 28.08 -34.91
CA ASN A 642 13.39 28.94 -34.05
C ASN A 642 12.64 30.22 -33.74
N ALA A 643 13.03 30.92 -32.66
CA ALA A 643 12.61 32.30 -32.46
C ALA A 643 13.24 33.19 -33.54
N ALA A 644 12.48 34.15 -34.09
CA ALA A 644 13.04 35.13 -35.03
C ALA A 644 14.00 36.14 -34.36
N GLY A 645 14.17 36.06 -33.04
CA GLY A 645 15.03 36.87 -32.18
C GLY A 645 15.28 36.16 -30.85
N ASP A 646 15.42 36.91 -29.75
CA ASP A 646 15.71 36.35 -28.41
C ASP A 646 14.42 36.03 -27.61
N GLN A 647 13.35 35.57 -28.27
CA GLN A 647 12.07 35.25 -27.61
C GLN A 647 12.13 33.97 -26.76
N PHE A 648 12.91 32.98 -27.20
CA PHE A 648 13.32 31.79 -26.46
C PHE A 648 14.72 31.36 -26.95
N SER A 649 15.41 30.52 -26.18
CA SER A 649 16.83 30.21 -26.36
C SER A 649 17.10 28.92 -27.14
N GLY A 650 16.21 27.92 -27.06
CA GLY A 650 16.30 26.66 -27.78
C GLY A 650 15.60 26.66 -29.14
N SER A 651 15.21 25.46 -29.59
CA SER A 651 14.51 25.25 -30.86
C SER A 651 13.54 24.08 -30.79
N ILE A 652 12.52 24.07 -31.66
CA ILE A 652 11.59 22.95 -31.78
C ILE A 652 11.84 22.25 -33.12
N VAL A 653 12.09 20.95 -33.11
CA VAL A 653 12.24 20.11 -34.30
C VAL A 653 11.04 19.19 -34.37
N LEU A 654 10.24 19.32 -35.43
CA LEU A 654 9.19 18.37 -35.76
C LEU A 654 9.77 17.35 -36.72
N GLU A 655 9.83 16.08 -36.31
CA GLU A 655 10.34 14.98 -37.13
C GLU A 655 9.20 14.27 -37.86
N GLY A 656 9.51 13.72 -39.03
CA GLY A 656 8.59 12.82 -39.74
C GLY A 656 7.33 13.48 -40.32
N VAL A 657 7.14 14.79 -40.15
CA VAL A 657 5.88 15.45 -40.52
C VAL A 657 5.54 15.23 -42.00
N ALA A 658 4.43 14.53 -42.24
CA ALA A 658 3.96 14.14 -43.57
C ALA A 658 3.37 15.33 -44.35
N PHE A 659 4.19 16.34 -44.65
CA PHE A 659 3.75 17.49 -45.43
C PHE A 659 3.48 17.08 -46.88
N ASN A 660 2.34 17.53 -47.40
CA ASN A 660 2.12 17.66 -48.82
C ASN A 660 2.86 18.90 -49.37
N VAL A 661 4.20 18.90 -49.27
CA VAL A 661 5.26 19.72 -49.93
C VAL A 661 5.09 21.23 -50.18
N ASP A 662 3.97 21.89 -49.91
CA ASP A 662 3.70 23.25 -50.39
C ASP A 662 3.44 24.33 -49.32
N ASN A 663 3.42 24.08 -48.00
CA ASN A 663 3.31 25.21 -47.07
C ASN A 663 3.69 24.95 -45.60
N VAL A 664 4.93 25.31 -45.24
CA VAL A 664 5.29 25.78 -43.88
C VAL A 664 4.29 26.83 -43.36
N GLN A 665 3.66 27.59 -44.26
CA GLN A 665 2.61 28.53 -43.89
C GLN A 665 1.38 27.82 -43.31
N ASP A 666 1.05 26.59 -43.72
CA ASP A 666 -0.13 25.89 -43.22
C ASP A 666 0.09 25.48 -41.76
N LEU A 667 1.29 24.99 -41.42
CA LEU A 667 1.70 24.77 -40.02
C LEU A 667 1.54 26.08 -39.22
N ALA A 668 2.11 27.18 -39.72
CA ALA A 668 2.07 28.47 -39.03
C ALA A 668 0.66 29.09 -38.91
N LEU A 669 -0.27 28.73 -39.80
CA LEU A 669 -1.65 29.23 -39.80
C LEU A 669 -2.61 28.38 -38.97
N TYR A 670 -2.39 27.07 -38.90
CA TYR A 670 -3.39 26.13 -38.40
C TYR A 670 -2.95 25.30 -37.19
N SER A 671 -1.65 25.12 -36.98
CA SER A 671 -1.09 24.26 -35.92
C SER A 671 -0.24 25.03 -34.91
N ILE A 672 -0.32 26.37 -34.94
CA ILE A 672 0.33 27.22 -33.93
C ILE A 672 -0.70 28.16 -33.32
N GLN A 673 -0.79 28.12 -32.00
CA GLN A 673 -1.56 29.07 -31.21
C GLN A 673 -0.63 30.16 -30.67
N TYR A 674 -0.98 31.41 -30.97
CA TYR A 674 -0.27 32.62 -30.56
C TYR A 674 -1.04 33.35 -29.45
N VAL A 675 -0.40 34.34 -28.82
CA VAL A 675 -1.02 35.23 -27.82
C VAL A 675 -2.20 36.06 -28.35
#